data_AF-A0A3S4VEI2-F1
#
_entry.id   AF-A0A3S4VEI2-F1
#
_cell.length_a   1.000
_cell.length_b   1.000
_cell.length_c   1.000
_cell.angle_alpha   90.00
_cell.angle_beta   90.00
_cell.angle_gamma   90.00
#
_symmetry.space_group_name_H-M   'P 1'
#
loop_
_entity.id
_entity.type
_entity.pdbx_description
1 polymer ?
#
loop_
_entity_poly.entity_id
_entity_poly.type
_entity_poly.pdbx_seq_one_letter_code
_entity_poly.pdbx_strand_id
1 'polypeptide(L)'
;MTEHTPGVPLGVWLADSPDERLIRLLERRPDLAQPPPGSISALAARAQARQSVKAATDDLDFLHLAVLDALLVLQADTAPVPVSKLVALIGDRAPKDAVHTALDDLRDRALAWGDAAAVRVVAEASAGLPWYPGQVVLEDSVTDPAELTALLETLDAPQRDLLDRLLDGSPVGRTRDAAPGTPPDRPVQRLLAAGLLRQVDHETVILPRQVGQLLRGEAPAPAEFTAPQPVVAAKPVTKKAVDAAGAGAIIDLLRELEVVIETLGATPVPELRSGGLGIREMKRLAKQTGIAESRLALILEIASGAGLIANGMPDPEPEDGPDGPFWAPTVAADRFVEAPAAERWHLLASTWQDLPARPSLIGHRGPDGKPFAALSDSLYSTAAPLDRRLLLSTLAEFDTGTSVDAAEASRAMIWRRPRWSARLQPGPVAQLLEEAHAVGLLGRGAITSPARALLSDDPEAAIAAMTKALPAPIDHFLVQADLTVVVPGPLDRDLAEELSAVADVESAGAAMVYRVGEPSIRRALDTGRTPGQLHAFFAKHSKTPVPQGLTYLIDDVARRHGQLRVGIAASFVRCEDPTLLAQAVAAPAVAKLDLRLLAPTVAVSQAPIADVLAALRSSGLAPAAEDSTGTIVDLRTRSGRIPVPPYRRLYRPALNLPNRDTLTAIVSVLRKVHDGAAGGGRLDPSRAIALLQQAALHQSTVLLGYTDAAGVSTQRVVSPIHVRGGQLTAFDTAAGRVREFAVHRVTSVMSAESG
;
A
#
# COMPACT_ATOMS: atom_id res chain seq x y z
N MET A 1 -16.17 40.47 34.45
CA MET A 1 -15.73 39.41 35.37
C MET A 1 -16.92 38.50 35.59
N THR A 2 -16.99 37.40 34.85
CA THR A 2 -18.00 36.34 35.06
C THR A 2 -17.23 35.06 35.31
N GLU A 3 -17.56 34.46 36.45
CA GLU A 3 -16.84 33.41 37.14
C GLU A 3 -16.59 32.18 36.25
N HIS A 4 -15.37 31.66 36.32
CA HIS A 4 -14.97 30.40 35.73
C HIS A 4 -15.74 29.25 36.39
N THR A 5 -16.90 28.89 35.85
CA THR A 5 -17.48 27.58 36.14
C THR A 5 -16.52 26.53 35.57
N PRO A 6 -15.87 25.69 36.38
CA PRO A 6 -15.03 24.63 35.85
C PRO A 6 -15.92 23.69 35.04
N GLY A 7 -15.65 23.58 33.74
CA GLY A 7 -16.39 22.69 32.85
C GLY A 7 -16.27 21.23 33.30
N VAL A 8 -17.25 20.41 32.93
CA VAL A 8 -17.28 18.97 33.23
C VAL A 8 -15.98 18.32 32.73
N PRO A 9 -15.18 17.60 33.55
CA PRO A 9 -14.01 16.88 33.07
C PRO A 9 -14.37 15.75 32.09
N LEU A 10 -13.49 15.44 31.13
CA LEU A 10 -13.76 14.41 30.11
C LEU A 10 -14.18 13.06 30.72
N GLY A 11 -13.53 12.63 31.81
CA GLY A 11 -13.87 11.35 32.46
C GLY A 11 -15.30 11.30 33.01
N VAL A 12 -15.82 12.42 33.50
CA VAL A 12 -17.22 12.53 33.97
C VAL A 12 -18.16 12.52 32.77
N TRP A 13 -17.85 13.28 31.72
CA TRP A 13 -18.66 13.30 30.50
C TRP A 13 -18.73 11.91 29.80
N LEU A 14 -17.65 11.14 29.82
CA LEU A 14 -17.64 9.76 29.31
C LEU A 14 -18.43 8.81 30.21
N ALA A 15 -18.38 9.00 31.54
CA ALA A 15 -19.18 8.24 32.48
C ALA A 15 -20.68 8.49 32.30
N ASP A 16 -21.09 9.73 32.02
CA ASP A 16 -22.51 10.07 31.82
C ASP A 16 -23.01 9.78 30.39
N SER A 17 -22.09 9.49 29.45
CA SER A 17 -22.44 9.18 28.06
C SER A 17 -23.11 7.81 27.94
N PRO A 18 -23.96 7.55 26.93
CA PRO A 18 -24.52 6.22 26.69
C PRO A 18 -23.45 5.24 26.18
N ASP A 19 -23.66 3.94 26.40
CA ASP A 19 -22.74 2.86 25.97
C ASP A 19 -22.44 2.91 24.48
N GLU A 20 -23.46 3.21 23.68
CA GLU A 20 -23.34 3.37 22.23
C GLU A 20 -22.29 4.43 21.84
N ARG A 21 -22.18 5.52 22.60
CA ARG A 21 -21.14 6.53 22.36
C ARG A 21 -19.75 6.03 22.72
N LEU A 22 -19.62 5.26 23.81
CA LEU A 22 -18.34 4.66 24.18
C LEU A 22 -17.89 3.62 23.14
N ILE A 23 -18.83 2.85 22.59
CA ILE A 23 -18.55 1.91 21.50
C ILE A 23 -18.07 2.69 20.26
N ARG A 24 -18.80 3.72 19.84
CA ARG A 24 -18.38 4.59 18.71
C ARG A 24 -17.02 5.23 18.94
N LEU A 25 -16.72 5.68 20.16
CA LEU A 25 -15.39 6.20 20.51
C LEU A 25 -14.30 5.16 20.25
N LEU A 26 -14.48 3.92 20.69
CA LEU A 26 -13.50 2.85 20.48
C LEU A 26 -13.42 2.39 19.01
N GLU A 27 -14.52 2.47 18.25
CA GLU A 27 -14.53 2.24 16.79
C GLU A 27 -13.72 3.31 16.05
N ARG A 28 -13.88 4.58 16.44
CA ARG A 28 -13.17 5.72 15.82
C ARG A 28 -11.75 5.91 16.34
N ARG A 29 -11.41 5.36 17.51
CA ARG A 29 -10.08 5.41 18.14
C ARG A 29 -9.63 4.03 18.62
N PRO A 30 -9.23 3.15 17.69
CA PRO A 30 -8.81 1.78 18.02
C PRO A 30 -7.60 1.71 18.94
N ASP A 31 -6.76 2.76 18.94
CA ASP A 31 -5.63 2.93 19.84
C ASP A 31 -6.05 3.00 21.32
N LEU A 32 -7.30 3.37 21.61
CA LEU A 32 -7.84 3.35 22.98
C LEU A 32 -8.24 1.95 23.44
N ALA A 33 -8.54 1.05 22.50
CA ALA A 33 -9.03 -0.31 22.77
C ALA A 33 -7.91 -1.34 22.98
N GLN A 34 -6.66 -1.03 22.58
CA GLN A 34 -5.54 -1.96 22.64
C GLN A 34 -4.31 -1.35 23.35
N PRO A 35 -3.93 -1.83 24.54
CA PRO A 35 -4.65 -2.82 25.37
C PRO A 35 -5.96 -2.25 25.97
N PRO A 36 -6.95 -3.11 26.30
CA PRO A 36 -8.24 -2.65 26.82
C PRO A 36 -8.10 -1.76 28.07
N PRO A 37 -8.94 -0.71 28.19
CA PRO A 37 -8.90 0.15 29.36
C PRO A 37 -9.44 -0.49 30.63
N GLY A 38 -8.76 -0.25 31.75
CA GLY A 38 -9.17 -0.78 33.06
C GLY A 38 -10.27 0.03 33.76
N SER A 39 -10.54 1.26 33.32
CA SER A 39 -11.61 2.13 33.85
C SER A 39 -11.92 3.29 32.90
N ILE A 40 -13.07 3.95 33.08
CA ILE A 40 -13.45 5.14 32.30
C ILE A 40 -12.44 6.28 32.51
N SER A 41 -11.91 6.45 33.73
CA SER A 41 -10.85 7.43 33.99
C SER A 41 -9.56 7.11 33.23
N ALA A 42 -9.18 5.83 33.15
CA ALA A 42 -8.01 5.40 32.38
C ALA A 42 -8.22 5.55 30.86
N LEU A 43 -9.45 5.37 30.38
CA LEU A 43 -9.85 5.67 29.00
C LEU A 43 -9.75 7.17 28.72
N ALA A 44 -10.29 8.02 29.60
CA ALA A 44 -10.22 9.48 29.46
C ALA A 44 -8.78 10.02 29.49
N ALA A 45 -7.92 9.46 30.35
CA ALA A 45 -6.51 9.82 30.41
C ALA A 45 -5.77 9.45 29.11
N ARG A 46 -6.04 8.25 28.56
CA ARG A 46 -5.50 7.83 27.26
C ARG A 46 -6.00 8.69 26.11
N ALA A 47 -7.30 9.00 26.08
CA ALA A 47 -7.91 9.82 25.03
C ALA A 47 -7.29 11.23 24.95
N GLN A 48 -6.81 11.77 26.08
CA GLN A 48 -6.14 13.06 26.16
C GLN A 48 -4.62 12.99 25.92
N ALA A 49 -4.03 11.80 25.85
CA ALA A 49 -2.60 11.65 25.65
C ALA A 49 -2.19 12.18 24.26
N ARG A 50 -1.11 12.95 24.19
CA ARG A 50 -0.62 13.62 22.97
C ARG A 50 -0.53 12.71 21.74
N GLN A 51 -0.01 11.49 21.90
CA GLN A 51 0.11 10.52 20.80
C GLN A 51 -1.26 10.04 20.29
N SER A 52 -2.20 9.82 21.21
CA SER A 52 -3.55 9.39 20.92
C SER A 52 -4.36 10.51 20.25
N VAL A 53 -4.17 11.77 20.67
CA VAL A 53 -4.72 12.94 19.98
C VAL A 53 -4.19 13.04 18.55
N LYS A 54 -2.88 12.89 18.34
CA LYS A 54 -2.28 12.88 16.99
C LYS A 54 -2.90 11.81 16.10
N ALA A 55 -3.00 10.57 16.59
CA ALA A 55 -3.63 9.46 15.86
C ALA A 55 -5.09 9.76 15.52
N ALA A 56 -5.88 10.28 16.48
CA ALA A 56 -7.28 10.61 16.26
C ALA A 56 -7.50 11.74 15.25
N THR A 57 -6.52 12.65 15.10
CA THR A 57 -6.56 13.75 14.12
C THR A 57 -6.03 13.38 12.74
N ASP A 58 -5.30 12.27 12.58
CA ASP A 58 -4.72 11.87 11.29
C ASP A 58 -5.80 11.60 10.22
N ASP A 59 -6.99 11.14 10.63
CA ASP A 59 -8.12 10.84 9.74
C ASP A 59 -9.12 11.99 9.54
N LEU A 60 -8.89 13.15 10.17
CA LEU A 60 -9.76 14.31 10.08
C LEU A 60 -9.47 15.13 8.82
N ASP A 61 -10.54 15.60 8.17
CA ASP A 61 -10.43 16.53 7.05
C ASP A 61 -10.12 17.97 7.49
N PHE A 62 -9.98 18.86 6.51
CA PHE A 62 -9.65 20.26 6.71
C PHE A 62 -10.69 21.01 7.53
N LEU A 63 -11.99 20.76 7.33
CA LEU A 63 -13.05 21.42 8.09
C LEU A 63 -12.99 21.02 9.57
N HIS A 64 -12.82 19.74 9.87
CA HIS A 64 -12.71 19.26 11.25
C HIS A 64 -11.51 19.87 11.97
N LEU A 65 -10.36 19.92 11.31
CA LEU A 65 -9.16 20.55 11.87
C LEU A 65 -9.30 22.07 11.98
N ALA A 66 -10.03 22.73 11.08
CA ALA A 66 -10.36 24.15 11.16
C ALA A 66 -11.31 24.46 12.31
N VAL A 67 -12.30 23.59 12.59
CA VAL A 67 -13.16 23.69 13.78
C VAL A 67 -12.33 23.53 15.05
N LEU A 68 -11.39 22.58 15.08
CA LEU A 68 -10.48 22.43 16.21
C LEU A 68 -9.55 23.64 16.39
N ASP A 69 -9.05 24.21 15.28
CA ASP A 69 -8.28 25.46 15.25
C ASP A 69 -9.08 26.64 15.84
N ALA A 70 -10.35 26.79 15.42
CA ALA A 70 -11.25 27.83 15.92
C ALA A 70 -11.51 27.69 17.42
N LEU A 71 -11.70 26.46 17.90
CA LEU A 71 -11.87 26.18 19.33
C LEU A 71 -10.63 26.53 20.16
N LEU A 72 -9.43 26.29 19.62
CA LEU A 72 -8.17 26.70 20.26
C LEU A 72 -7.99 28.22 20.25
N VAL A 73 -8.36 28.91 19.16
CA VAL A 73 -8.40 30.38 19.11
C VAL A 73 -9.33 30.95 20.18
N LEU A 74 -10.48 30.29 20.42
CA LEU A 74 -11.43 30.65 21.46
C LEU A 74 -11.04 30.16 22.86
N GLN A 75 -9.87 29.51 23.01
CA GLN A 75 -9.32 29.00 24.27
C GLN A 75 -10.17 27.89 24.94
N ALA A 76 -10.81 27.03 24.12
CA ALA A 76 -11.66 25.94 24.58
C ALA A 76 -10.90 24.82 25.32
N ASP A 77 -9.57 24.81 25.25
CA ASP A 77 -8.67 23.96 26.02
C ASP A 77 -8.59 24.41 27.49
N THR A 78 -8.77 25.71 27.74
CA THR A 78 -8.71 26.31 29.09
C THR A 78 -10.09 26.41 29.76
N ALA A 79 -11.12 26.84 29.04
CA ALA A 79 -12.47 27.10 29.56
C ALA A 79 -13.56 26.62 28.58
N PRO A 80 -14.79 26.32 29.04
CA PRO A 80 -15.90 26.03 28.13
C PRO A 80 -16.22 27.23 27.25
N VAL A 81 -16.41 27.00 25.95
CA VAL A 81 -16.70 28.03 24.95
C VAL A 81 -18.11 27.82 24.38
N PRO A 82 -18.95 28.87 24.29
CA PRO A 82 -20.25 28.77 23.63
C PRO A 82 -20.14 28.35 22.16
N VAL A 83 -20.94 27.37 21.73
CA VAL A 83 -20.96 26.89 20.33
C VAL A 83 -21.35 28.01 19.35
N SER A 84 -22.16 28.98 19.80
CA SER A 84 -22.49 30.17 19.00
C SER A 84 -21.28 31.03 18.64
N LYS A 85 -20.25 31.11 19.51
CA LYS A 85 -19.00 31.81 19.21
C LYS A 85 -18.16 31.07 18.19
N LEU A 86 -18.15 29.73 18.24
CA LEU A 86 -17.50 28.91 17.21
C LEU A 86 -18.13 29.17 15.84
N VAL A 87 -19.46 29.08 15.74
CA VAL A 87 -20.18 29.32 14.48
C VAL A 87 -19.96 30.74 13.97
N ALA A 88 -19.96 31.74 14.86
CA ALA A 88 -19.69 33.12 14.49
C ALA A 88 -18.25 33.34 13.99
N LEU A 89 -17.26 32.66 14.58
CA LEU A 89 -15.86 32.75 14.17
C LEU A 89 -15.60 32.08 12.82
N ILE A 90 -16.24 30.94 12.54
CA ILE A 90 -16.16 30.28 11.22
C ILE A 90 -16.88 31.12 10.15
N GLY A 91 -17.99 31.76 10.51
CA GLY A 91 -18.70 32.69 9.64
C GLY A 91 -19.35 32.00 8.43
N ASP A 92 -19.22 32.64 7.26
CA ASP A 92 -19.74 32.18 5.97
C ASP A 92 -18.81 31.19 5.24
N ARG A 93 -17.61 30.93 5.79
CA ARG A 93 -16.63 30.00 5.21
C ARG A 93 -17.12 28.55 5.16
N ALA A 94 -18.08 28.18 6.03
CA ALA A 94 -18.74 26.87 6.02
C ALA A 94 -20.21 26.98 6.44
N PRO A 95 -21.11 26.13 5.90
CA PRO A 95 -22.48 26.04 6.38
C PRO A 95 -22.55 25.68 7.87
N LYS A 96 -23.49 26.27 8.61
CA LYS A 96 -23.66 26.02 10.05
C LYS A 96 -23.82 24.54 10.37
N ASP A 97 -24.63 23.83 9.58
CA ASP A 97 -24.88 22.40 9.78
C ASP A 97 -23.59 21.58 9.62
N ALA A 98 -22.73 21.93 8.67
CA ALA A 98 -21.44 21.28 8.48
C ALA A 98 -20.49 21.51 9.68
N VAL A 99 -20.51 22.72 10.27
CA VAL A 99 -19.75 23.02 11.51
C VAL A 99 -20.27 22.20 12.69
N HIS A 100 -21.59 22.05 12.82
CA HIS A 100 -22.21 21.22 13.86
C HIS A 100 -21.87 19.74 13.68
N THR A 101 -21.97 19.20 12.46
CA THR A 101 -21.56 17.83 12.16
C THR A 101 -20.09 17.60 12.48
N ALA A 102 -19.20 18.50 12.07
CA ALA A 102 -17.78 18.39 12.38
C ALA A 102 -17.51 18.42 13.89
N LEU A 103 -18.24 19.25 14.64
CA LEU A 103 -18.15 19.30 16.10
C LEU A 103 -18.61 18.00 16.77
N ASP A 104 -19.69 17.40 16.27
CA ASP A 104 -20.21 16.13 16.78
C ASP A 104 -19.26 14.97 16.49
N ASP A 105 -18.63 14.95 15.31
CA ASP A 105 -17.58 13.98 14.98
C ASP A 105 -16.34 14.13 15.89
N LEU A 106 -15.97 15.37 16.25
CA LEU A 106 -14.93 15.63 17.25
C LEU A 106 -15.33 15.14 18.66
N ARG A 107 -16.62 15.21 19.01
CA ARG A 107 -17.17 14.65 20.26
C ARG A 107 -17.15 13.13 20.28
N ASP A 108 -17.53 12.50 19.17
CA ASP A 108 -17.49 11.04 19.03
C ASP A 108 -16.05 10.49 19.13
N ARG A 109 -15.03 11.31 18.81
CA ARG A 109 -13.61 10.99 19.01
C ARG A 109 -13.04 11.42 20.37
N ALA A 110 -13.86 12.00 21.25
CA ALA A 110 -13.43 12.60 22.51
C ALA A 110 -12.26 13.61 22.37
N LEU A 111 -12.19 14.29 21.22
CA LEU A 111 -11.29 15.43 20.99
C LEU A 111 -11.93 16.74 21.49
N ALA A 112 -13.25 16.79 21.44
CA ALA A 112 -14.09 17.80 22.06
C ALA A 112 -15.12 17.14 23.00
N TRP A 113 -15.63 17.88 23.99
CA TRP A 113 -16.73 17.42 24.84
C TRP A 113 -17.50 18.59 25.46
N GLY A 114 -18.70 18.32 25.96
CA GLY A 114 -19.60 19.33 26.51
C GLY A 114 -21.05 19.07 26.12
N ASP A 115 -21.92 20.02 26.41
CA ASP A 115 -23.34 19.98 26.04
C ASP A 115 -23.57 20.74 24.71
N ALA A 116 -24.84 20.91 24.33
CA ALA A 116 -25.19 21.61 23.10
C ALA A 116 -24.84 23.12 23.13
N ALA A 117 -24.69 23.72 24.31
CA ALA A 117 -24.48 25.15 24.49
C ALA A 117 -22.98 25.50 24.57
N ALA A 118 -22.18 24.69 25.27
CA ALA A 118 -20.77 24.93 25.50
C ALA A 118 -19.90 23.69 25.26
N VAL A 119 -18.72 23.93 24.70
CA VAL A 119 -17.76 22.89 24.33
C VAL A 119 -16.37 23.19 24.85
N ARG A 120 -15.63 22.13 25.17
CA ARG A 120 -14.21 22.12 25.50
C ARG A 120 -13.46 21.21 24.54
N VAL A 121 -12.15 21.39 24.45
CA VAL A 121 -11.25 20.50 23.72
C VAL A 121 -10.15 19.96 24.63
N VAL A 122 -9.52 18.87 24.19
CA VAL A 122 -8.41 18.26 24.93
C VAL A 122 -7.24 19.23 25.03
N ALA A 123 -6.55 19.26 26.16
CA ALA A 123 -5.43 20.21 26.38
C ALA A 123 -4.32 20.08 25.32
N GLU A 124 -4.10 18.86 24.80
CA GLU A 124 -3.13 18.56 23.75
C GLU A 124 -3.69 18.74 22.31
N ALA A 125 -4.86 19.37 22.12
CA ALA A 125 -5.51 19.50 20.82
C ALA A 125 -4.61 20.17 19.76
N SER A 126 -3.78 21.14 20.17
CA SER A 126 -2.83 21.81 19.28
C SER A 126 -1.79 20.85 18.67
N ALA A 127 -1.43 19.77 19.37
CA ALA A 127 -0.51 18.75 18.84
C ALA A 127 -1.13 17.94 17.68
N GLY A 128 -2.46 17.96 17.57
CA GLY A 128 -3.26 17.34 16.52
C GLY A 128 -3.39 18.20 15.25
N LEU A 129 -2.97 19.47 15.26
CA LEU A 129 -2.98 20.31 14.06
C LEU A 129 -1.66 20.16 13.28
N PRO A 130 -1.67 20.19 11.93
CA PRO A 130 -0.46 20.29 11.12
C PRO A 130 0.04 21.75 10.97
N TRP A 131 -0.58 22.68 11.68
CA TRP A 131 -0.28 24.11 11.72
C TRP A 131 -0.40 24.64 13.16
N TYR A 132 0.04 25.87 13.38
CA TYR A 132 -0.12 26.55 14.67
C TYR A 132 -1.53 27.10 14.83
N PRO A 133 -2.09 27.10 16.06
CA PRO A 133 -3.42 27.63 16.33
C PRO A 133 -3.66 29.02 15.73
N GLY A 134 -4.73 29.15 14.97
CA GLY A 134 -5.15 30.38 14.30
C GLY A 134 -4.57 30.60 12.90
N GLN A 135 -3.68 29.74 12.41
CA GLN A 135 -3.16 29.85 11.03
C GLN A 135 -4.20 29.50 9.95
N VAL A 136 -5.33 28.89 10.30
CA VAL A 136 -6.38 28.57 9.31
C VAL A 136 -7.60 29.46 9.48
N VAL A 137 -7.98 29.73 10.72
CA VAL A 137 -9.21 30.47 11.02
C VAL A 137 -9.01 31.98 11.00
N LEU A 138 -7.82 32.49 11.34
CA LEU A 138 -7.52 33.93 11.39
C LEU A 138 -6.75 34.44 10.15
N GLU A 139 -6.25 33.56 9.30
CA GLU A 139 -5.63 33.95 8.03
C GLU A 139 -6.73 34.19 6.98
N ASP A 140 -6.63 35.30 6.24
CA ASP A 140 -7.55 35.59 5.13
C ASP A 140 -7.36 34.55 4.02
N SER A 141 -8.47 33.98 3.55
CA SER A 141 -8.45 32.88 2.57
C SER A 141 -8.20 33.33 1.12
N VAL A 142 -7.97 34.61 0.87
CA VAL A 142 -8.20 35.25 -0.44
C VAL A 142 -6.91 35.60 -1.21
N THR A 143 -5.72 35.35 -0.66
CA THR A 143 -4.49 35.67 -1.39
C THR A 143 -4.24 34.65 -2.49
N ASP A 144 -4.22 35.10 -3.76
CA ASP A 144 -3.86 34.25 -4.90
C ASP A 144 -2.42 33.75 -4.73
N PRO A 145 -2.16 32.43 -4.75
CA PRO A 145 -0.82 31.86 -4.76
C PRO A 145 0.15 32.48 -5.77
N ALA A 146 -0.35 32.89 -6.94
CA ALA A 146 0.48 33.52 -7.97
C ALA A 146 0.98 34.89 -7.54
N GLU A 147 0.11 35.71 -6.93
CA GLU A 147 0.47 37.01 -6.36
C GLU A 147 1.47 36.85 -5.21
N LEU A 148 1.26 35.85 -4.36
CA LEU A 148 2.14 35.56 -3.23
C LEU A 148 3.54 35.13 -3.70
N THR A 149 3.61 34.32 -4.76
CA THR A 149 4.86 33.91 -5.38
C THR A 149 5.61 35.11 -5.95
N ALA A 150 4.91 35.99 -6.68
CA ALA A 150 5.50 37.21 -7.23
C ALA A 150 6.04 38.13 -6.11
N LEU A 151 5.32 38.28 -5.00
CA LEU A 151 5.80 39.03 -3.83
C LEU A 151 7.09 38.44 -3.24
N LEU A 152 7.15 37.10 -3.10
CA LEU A 152 8.33 36.40 -2.61
C LEU A 152 9.56 36.58 -3.51
N GLU A 153 9.39 36.77 -4.82
CA GLU A 153 10.49 37.03 -5.75
C GLU A 153 11.09 38.44 -5.61
N THR A 154 10.30 39.40 -5.10
CA THR A 154 10.73 40.81 -4.92
C THR A 154 11.48 41.09 -3.62
N LEU A 155 11.64 40.08 -2.74
CA LEU A 155 12.26 40.25 -1.43
C LEU A 155 13.76 40.59 -1.51
N ASP A 156 14.19 41.52 -0.66
CA ASP A 156 15.62 41.74 -0.42
C ASP A 156 16.23 40.67 0.51
N ALA A 157 17.56 40.64 0.60
CA ALA A 157 18.28 39.64 1.38
C ALA A 157 17.87 39.63 2.88
N PRO A 158 17.76 40.77 3.60
CA PRO A 158 17.31 40.77 4.99
C PRO A 158 15.90 40.20 5.20
N GLN A 159 14.96 40.47 4.28
CA GLN A 159 13.61 39.89 4.35
C GLN A 159 13.65 38.38 4.10
N ARG A 160 14.39 37.92 3.09
CA ARG A 160 14.52 36.49 2.77
C ARG A 160 15.21 35.71 3.89
N ASP A 161 16.33 36.20 4.41
CA ASP A 161 17.03 35.60 5.56
C ASP A 161 16.15 35.51 6.82
N LEU A 162 15.19 36.42 6.99
CA LEU A 162 14.23 36.36 8.09
C LEU A 162 13.22 35.25 7.87
N LEU A 163 12.61 35.17 6.68
CA LEU A 163 11.64 34.13 6.34
C LEU A 163 12.27 32.74 6.40
N ASP A 164 13.49 32.58 5.89
CA ASP A 164 14.23 31.30 5.92
C ASP A 164 14.50 30.84 7.36
N ARG A 165 14.86 31.77 8.27
CA ARG A 165 15.01 31.45 9.70
C ARG A 165 13.71 31.00 10.36
N LEU A 166 12.57 31.59 10.00
CA LEU A 166 11.26 31.15 10.50
C LEU A 166 10.84 29.81 9.89
N LEU A 167 11.25 29.54 8.66
CA LEU A 167 10.97 28.30 7.96
C LEU A 167 11.75 27.12 8.56
N ASP A 168 13.05 27.30 8.82
CA ASP A 168 13.93 26.26 9.36
C ASP A 168 13.71 26.00 10.86
N GLY A 169 13.30 27.03 11.60
CA GLY A 169 13.13 26.99 13.05
C GLY A 169 11.67 26.81 13.47
N SER A 170 11.04 27.95 13.79
CA SER A 170 9.65 28.03 14.23
C SER A 170 8.95 29.09 13.39
N PRO A 171 7.74 28.83 12.86
CA PRO A 171 7.00 29.84 12.13
C PRO A 171 6.59 31.02 13.03
N VAL A 172 6.67 30.88 14.36
CA VAL A 172 6.48 31.97 15.32
C VAL A 172 7.83 32.61 15.67
N GLY A 173 7.94 33.92 15.46
CA GLY A 173 9.10 34.73 15.81
C GLY A 173 8.75 35.79 16.87
N ARG A 174 9.61 35.95 17.88
CA ARG A 174 9.48 37.02 18.87
C ARG A 174 10.38 38.20 18.51
N THR A 175 9.80 39.37 18.36
CA THR A 175 10.50 40.62 18.05
C THR A 175 9.69 41.85 18.43
N ARG A 176 10.35 42.85 19.01
CA ARG A 176 9.77 44.18 19.26
C ARG A 176 9.49 44.97 17.99
N ASP A 177 10.12 44.59 16.88
CA ASP A 177 9.91 45.22 15.58
C ASP A 177 8.51 44.95 15.01
N ALA A 178 7.72 44.07 15.64
CA ALA A 178 6.32 43.85 15.30
C ALA A 178 5.42 45.00 15.77
N ALA A 179 5.80 45.74 16.83
CA ALA A 179 4.93 46.72 17.47
C ALA A 179 4.47 47.83 16.51
N PRO A 180 3.19 48.26 16.58
CA PRO A 180 2.71 49.42 15.85
C PRO A 180 3.56 50.67 16.15
N GLY A 181 3.92 51.44 15.12
CA GLY A 181 4.77 52.64 15.24
C GLY A 181 6.27 52.39 15.12
N THR A 182 6.70 51.14 14.93
CA THR A 182 8.07 50.80 14.50
C THR A 182 8.34 51.39 13.10
N PRO A 183 9.57 51.86 12.79
CA PRO A 183 9.90 52.40 11.46
C PRO A 183 9.55 51.43 10.31
N PRO A 184 8.85 51.90 9.26
CA PRO A 184 8.29 51.04 8.21
C PRO A 184 9.35 50.44 7.27
N ASP A 185 10.58 50.95 7.31
CA ASP A 185 11.72 50.45 6.55
C ASP A 185 12.29 49.14 7.13
N ARG A 186 11.95 48.78 8.38
CA ARG A 186 12.42 47.55 9.00
C ARG A 186 11.87 46.30 8.26
N PRO A 187 12.67 45.23 8.12
CA PRO A 187 12.25 44.02 7.40
C PRO A 187 10.92 43.43 7.90
N VAL A 188 10.72 43.38 9.22
CA VAL A 188 9.47 42.87 9.84
C VAL A 188 8.26 43.71 9.42
N GLN A 189 8.37 45.05 9.47
CA GLN A 189 7.27 45.95 9.10
C GLN A 189 6.93 45.85 7.61
N ARG A 190 7.95 45.73 6.74
CA ARG A 190 7.74 45.53 5.29
C ARG A 190 7.05 44.21 4.98
N LEU A 191 7.45 43.13 5.67
CA LEU A 191 6.82 41.82 5.51
C LEU A 191 5.38 41.78 6.06
N LEU A 192 5.10 42.48 7.17
CA LEU A 192 3.75 42.67 7.69
C LEU A 192 2.87 43.44 6.69
N ALA A 193 3.39 44.54 6.14
CA ALA A 193 2.68 45.35 5.14
C ALA A 193 2.39 44.59 3.84
N ALA A 194 3.28 43.66 3.45
CA ALA A 194 3.12 42.80 2.29
C ALA A 194 2.25 41.55 2.55
N GLY A 195 1.74 41.33 3.77
CA GLY A 195 0.98 40.13 4.13
C GLY A 195 1.82 38.84 4.19
N LEU A 196 3.16 38.95 4.12
CA LEU A 196 4.09 37.82 4.20
C LEU A 196 4.41 37.41 5.64
N LEU A 197 4.07 38.27 6.60
CA LEU A 197 4.00 37.97 8.03
C LEU A 197 2.65 38.42 8.57
N ARG A 198 2.17 37.73 9.62
CA ARG A 198 1.00 38.18 10.40
C ARG A 198 1.45 38.54 11.81
N GLN A 199 0.96 39.68 12.31
CA GLN A 199 1.16 40.05 13.70
C GLN A 199 0.23 39.22 14.61
N VAL A 200 0.79 38.63 15.66
CA VAL A 200 0.02 37.94 16.72
C VAL A 200 -0.21 38.87 17.90
N ASP A 201 0.85 39.57 18.34
CA ASP A 201 0.80 40.60 19.38
C ASP A 201 1.94 41.63 19.18
N HIS A 202 2.15 42.52 20.14
CA HIS A 202 3.15 43.58 20.05
C HIS A 202 4.61 43.09 19.95
N GLU A 203 4.89 41.85 20.36
CA GLU A 203 6.25 41.28 20.33
C GLU A 203 6.31 39.95 19.57
N THR A 204 5.25 39.55 18.87
CA THR A 204 5.15 38.24 18.21
C THR A 204 4.58 38.35 16.80
N VAL A 205 5.29 37.74 15.85
CA VAL A 205 4.84 37.53 14.47
C VAL A 205 4.77 36.04 14.17
N ILE A 206 3.95 35.70 13.18
CA ILE A 206 3.85 34.35 12.66
C ILE A 206 3.97 34.36 11.13
N LEU A 207 4.72 33.40 10.61
CA LEU A 207 4.81 33.08 9.18
C LEU A 207 3.49 32.43 8.75
N PRO A 208 2.72 33.03 7.83
CA PRO A 208 1.48 32.44 7.35
C PRO A 208 1.74 31.08 6.69
N ARG A 209 0.76 30.17 6.79
CA ARG A 209 0.95 28.78 6.35
C ARG A 209 1.29 28.71 4.85
N GLN A 210 0.54 29.41 4.01
CA GLN A 210 0.72 29.38 2.56
C GLN A 210 2.09 29.95 2.14
N VAL A 211 2.57 30.99 2.82
CA VAL A 211 3.92 31.54 2.60
C VAL A 211 4.98 30.49 2.88
N GLY A 212 4.87 29.80 4.03
CA GLY A 212 5.79 28.71 4.37
C GLY A 212 5.75 27.53 3.39
N GLN A 213 4.58 27.23 2.80
CA GLN A 213 4.44 26.19 1.77
C GLN A 213 5.15 26.60 0.48
N LEU A 214 4.92 27.83 -0.01
CA LEU A 214 5.58 28.33 -1.22
C LEU A 214 7.11 28.42 -1.06
N LEU A 215 7.60 28.82 0.11
CA LEU A 215 9.04 28.83 0.39
C LEU A 215 9.66 27.41 0.35
N ARG A 216 8.89 26.36 0.64
CA ARG A 216 9.32 24.95 0.48
C ARG A 216 9.14 24.42 -0.96
N GLY A 217 8.62 25.23 -1.87
CA GLY A 217 8.23 24.80 -3.22
C GLY A 217 7.01 23.86 -3.23
N GLU A 218 6.20 23.89 -2.18
CA GLU A 218 4.95 23.12 -2.10
C GLU A 218 3.81 23.87 -2.78
N ALA A 219 2.90 23.14 -3.41
CA ALA A 219 1.62 23.69 -3.80
C ALA A 219 0.83 24.08 -2.54
N PRO A 220 0.25 25.30 -2.46
CA PRO A 220 -0.53 25.72 -1.31
C PRO A 220 -1.68 24.75 -1.04
N ALA A 221 -1.82 24.33 0.21
CA ALA A 221 -2.95 23.48 0.60
C ALA A 221 -4.25 24.32 0.59
N PRO A 222 -5.42 23.69 0.37
CA PRO A 222 -6.72 24.37 0.35
C PRO A 222 -6.90 25.40 1.48
N ALA A 223 -7.58 26.51 1.16
CA ALA A 223 -7.95 27.54 2.14
C ALA A 223 -9.45 27.48 2.50
N GLU A 224 -10.25 26.88 1.62
CA GLU A 224 -11.69 26.75 1.74
C GLU A 224 -12.08 25.62 2.71
N PHE A 225 -13.14 25.84 3.50
CA PHE A 225 -13.67 24.84 4.43
C PHE A 225 -14.65 23.87 3.76
N THR A 226 -14.93 24.08 2.47
CA THR A 226 -15.69 23.15 1.63
C THR A 226 -14.76 22.23 0.87
N ALA A 227 -15.18 20.97 0.70
CA ALA A 227 -14.42 20.01 -0.08
C ALA A 227 -14.26 20.52 -1.53
N PRO A 228 -13.04 20.48 -2.09
CA PRO A 228 -12.80 20.95 -3.45
C PRO A 228 -13.53 20.03 -4.43
N GLN A 229 -14.29 20.65 -5.34
CA GLN A 229 -14.87 19.95 -6.49
C GLN A 229 -13.87 20.02 -7.66
N PRO A 230 -13.67 18.91 -8.39
CA PRO A 230 -12.83 18.93 -9.58
C PRO A 230 -13.48 19.80 -10.67
N VAL A 231 -12.66 20.41 -11.51
CA VAL A 231 -13.16 21.19 -12.63
C VAL A 231 -13.71 20.22 -13.66
N VAL A 232 -15.03 20.22 -13.84
CA VAL A 232 -15.68 19.36 -14.83
C VAL A 232 -15.25 19.81 -16.22
N ALA A 233 -14.53 18.95 -16.94
CA ALA A 233 -14.18 19.19 -18.32
C ALA A 233 -15.43 19.48 -19.16
N ALA A 234 -15.33 20.40 -20.13
CA ALA A 234 -16.45 20.84 -20.97
C ALA A 234 -17.15 19.69 -21.75
N LYS A 235 -16.50 18.53 -21.88
CA LYS A 235 -17.09 17.30 -22.43
C LYS A 235 -17.00 16.18 -21.39
N PRO A 236 -18.14 15.70 -20.84
CA PRO A 236 -18.12 14.60 -19.90
C PRO A 236 -17.67 13.30 -20.58
N VAL A 237 -16.75 12.57 -19.94
CA VAL A 237 -16.32 11.25 -20.41
C VAL A 237 -17.36 10.22 -19.99
N THR A 238 -17.90 9.46 -20.94
CA THR A 238 -18.89 8.44 -20.60
C THR A 238 -18.26 7.31 -19.77
N LYS A 239 -19.04 6.74 -18.84
CA LYS A 239 -18.68 5.55 -18.06
C LYS A 239 -18.07 4.44 -18.94
N LYS A 240 -18.69 4.15 -20.09
CA LYS A 240 -18.22 3.12 -21.03
C LYS A 240 -16.83 3.43 -21.60
N ALA A 241 -16.54 4.70 -21.90
CA ALA A 241 -15.23 5.11 -22.42
C ALA A 241 -14.12 5.06 -21.34
N VAL A 242 -14.47 5.37 -20.08
CA VAL A 242 -13.58 5.21 -18.93
C VAL A 242 -13.25 3.74 -18.72
N ASP A 243 -14.27 2.88 -18.63
CA ASP A 243 -14.10 1.44 -18.42
C ASP A 243 -13.31 0.79 -19.56
N ALA A 244 -13.59 1.14 -20.81
CA ALA A 244 -12.84 0.62 -21.97
C ALA A 244 -11.37 1.06 -21.97
N ALA A 245 -11.06 2.28 -21.54
CA ALA A 245 -9.67 2.74 -21.43
C ALA A 245 -8.92 2.02 -20.30
N GLY A 246 -9.57 1.77 -19.15
CA GLY A 246 -9.01 0.96 -18.08
C GLY A 246 -8.78 -0.50 -18.49
N ALA A 247 -9.74 -1.09 -19.21
CA ALA A 247 -9.63 -2.42 -19.80
C ALA A 247 -8.46 -2.54 -20.78
N GLY A 248 -8.24 -1.53 -21.62
CA GLY A 248 -7.06 -1.48 -22.51
C GLY A 248 -5.74 -1.49 -21.74
N ALA A 249 -5.63 -0.65 -20.70
CA ALA A 249 -4.41 -0.56 -19.90
C ALA A 249 -4.04 -1.87 -19.19
N ILE A 250 -5.03 -2.62 -18.70
CA ILE A 250 -4.79 -3.93 -18.09
C ILE A 250 -4.45 -5.00 -19.13
N ILE A 251 -5.04 -4.98 -20.33
CA ILE A 251 -4.64 -5.90 -21.42
C ILE A 251 -3.15 -5.73 -21.75
N ASP A 252 -2.69 -4.48 -21.86
CA ASP A 252 -1.27 -4.18 -22.08
C ASP A 252 -0.40 -4.67 -20.92
N LEU A 253 -0.82 -4.43 -19.68
CA LEU A 253 -0.08 -4.87 -18.49
C LEU A 253 0.04 -6.40 -18.39
N LEU A 254 -1.03 -7.14 -18.69
CA LEU A 254 -1.03 -8.61 -18.64
C LEU A 254 -0.05 -9.20 -19.67
N ARG A 255 -0.04 -8.64 -20.89
CA ARG A 255 0.90 -9.03 -21.95
C ARG A 255 2.34 -8.76 -21.55
N GLU A 256 2.63 -7.56 -21.04
CA GLU A 256 3.98 -7.20 -20.59
C GLU A 256 4.47 -8.07 -19.43
N LEU A 257 3.57 -8.41 -18.50
CA LEU A 257 3.86 -9.28 -17.37
C LEU A 257 4.18 -10.72 -17.81
N GLU A 258 3.48 -11.26 -18.81
CA GLU A 258 3.79 -12.57 -19.40
C GLU A 258 5.20 -12.59 -20.01
N VAL A 259 5.54 -11.55 -20.80
CA VAL A 259 6.88 -11.41 -21.38
C VAL A 259 7.96 -11.38 -20.29
N VAL A 260 7.72 -10.68 -19.17
CA VAL A 260 8.65 -10.64 -18.03
C VAL A 260 8.78 -12.02 -17.36
N ILE A 261 7.67 -12.74 -17.15
CA ILE A 261 7.68 -14.09 -16.57
C ILE A 261 8.47 -15.06 -17.45
N GLU A 262 8.22 -15.06 -18.76
CA GLU A 262 8.93 -15.91 -19.72
C GLU A 262 10.43 -15.59 -19.73
N THR A 263 10.78 -14.29 -19.80
CA THR A 263 12.17 -13.84 -19.83
C THR A 263 12.94 -14.23 -18.57
N LEU A 264 12.35 -14.01 -17.38
CA LEU A 264 12.98 -14.38 -16.11
C LEU A 264 13.04 -15.90 -15.90
N GLY A 265 12.09 -16.66 -16.46
CA GLY A 265 12.11 -18.12 -16.40
C GLY A 265 13.18 -18.74 -17.29
N ALA A 266 13.48 -18.09 -18.43
CA ALA A 266 14.55 -18.49 -19.33
C ALA A 266 15.92 -18.02 -18.85
N THR A 267 16.01 -16.84 -18.24
CA THR A 267 17.26 -16.27 -17.73
C THR A 267 17.03 -15.58 -16.38
N PRO A 268 17.08 -16.36 -15.27
CA PRO A 268 17.00 -15.81 -13.92
C PRO A 268 18.05 -14.73 -13.66
N VAL A 269 17.69 -13.71 -12.89
CA VAL A 269 18.55 -12.55 -12.64
C VAL A 269 19.12 -12.61 -11.22
N PRO A 270 20.44 -12.52 -11.01
CA PRO A 270 21.00 -12.61 -9.66
C PRO A 270 20.56 -11.43 -8.78
N GLU A 271 20.28 -11.71 -7.51
CA GLU A 271 19.95 -10.69 -6.51
C GLU A 271 21.22 -9.90 -6.10
N LEU A 272 21.08 -8.60 -5.83
CA LEU A 272 22.15 -7.82 -5.24
C LEU A 272 22.41 -8.24 -3.78
N ARG A 273 23.66 -8.13 -3.32
CA ARG A 273 23.99 -8.30 -1.89
C ARG A 273 23.22 -7.36 -0.96
N SER A 274 22.83 -6.19 -1.46
CA SER A 274 22.02 -5.20 -0.74
C SER A 274 20.51 -5.48 -0.81
N GLY A 275 20.10 -6.58 -1.45
CA GLY A 275 18.72 -6.87 -1.83
C GLY A 275 18.32 -6.21 -3.14
N GLY A 276 17.33 -6.83 -3.81
CA GLY A 276 16.73 -6.31 -5.03
C GLY A 276 17.56 -6.52 -6.30
N LEU A 277 17.28 -5.72 -7.33
CA LEU A 277 17.78 -5.87 -8.70
C LEU A 277 18.67 -4.68 -9.10
N GLY A 278 19.85 -4.98 -9.65
CA GLY A 278 20.84 -3.96 -10.00
C GLY A 278 20.51 -3.17 -11.26
N ILE A 279 20.94 -1.90 -11.33
CA ILE A 279 20.66 -0.99 -12.45
C ILE A 279 21.06 -1.58 -13.81
N ARG A 280 22.19 -2.30 -13.88
CA ARG A 280 22.65 -2.96 -15.11
C ARG A 280 21.69 -4.06 -15.56
N GLU A 281 21.23 -4.87 -14.62
CA GLU A 281 20.30 -5.96 -14.86
C GLU A 281 18.93 -5.41 -15.26
N MET A 282 18.50 -4.29 -14.64
CA MET A 282 17.26 -3.60 -14.98
C MET A 282 17.27 -3.13 -16.43
N LYS A 283 18.38 -2.50 -16.86
CA LYS A 283 18.57 -2.06 -18.25
C LYS A 283 18.62 -3.22 -19.23
N ARG A 284 19.25 -4.33 -18.84
CA ARG A 284 19.31 -5.54 -19.66
C ARG A 284 17.92 -6.14 -19.85
N LEU A 285 17.15 -6.27 -18.77
CA LEU A 285 15.79 -6.79 -18.80
C LEU A 285 14.85 -5.89 -19.60
N ALA A 286 14.95 -4.56 -19.45
CA ALA A 286 14.22 -3.58 -20.26
C ALA A 286 14.52 -3.74 -21.76
N LYS A 287 15.80 -3.92 -22.12
CA LYS A 287 16.22 -4.15 -23.51
C LYS A 287 15.71 -5.48 -24.07
N GLN A 288 15.72 -6.55 -23.27
CA GLN A 288 15.27 -7.88 -23.69
C GLN A 288 13.75 -7.95 -23.87
N THR A 289 13.00 -7.35 -22.96
CA THR A 289 11.53 -7.35 -22.98
C THR A 289 10.94 -6.27 -23.88
N GLY A 290 11.71 -5.23 -24.23
CA GLY A 290 11.23 -4.07 -24.96
C GLY A 290 10.37 -3.12 -24.13
N ILE A 291 10.31 -3.31 -22.80
CA ILE A 291 9.49 -2.52 -21.88
C ILE A 291 10.32 -1.35 -21.33
N ALA A 292 9.71 -0.15 -21.27
CA ALA A 292 10.35 1.02 -20.68
C ALA A 292 10.71 0.81 -19.19
N GLU A 293 11.85 1.35 -18.74
CA GLU A 293 12.37 1.09 -17.38
C GLU A 293 11.36 1.42 -16.27
N SER A 294 10.63 2.54 -16.35
CA SER A 294 9.62 2.92 -15.35
C SER A 294 8.42 1.96 -15.32
N ARG A 295 7.99 1.49 -16.49
CA ARG A 295 6.90 0.52 -16.64
C ARG A 295 7.32 -0.87 -16.12
N LEU A 296 8.52 -1.31 -16.48
CA LEU A 296 9.11 -2.54 -15.99
C LEU A 296 9.28 -2.52 -14.46
N ALA A 297 9.65 -1.38 -13.89
CA ALA A 297 9.80 -1.19 -12.45
C ALA A 297 8.47 -1.47 -11.72
N LEU A 298 7.37 -0.88 -12.20
CA LEU A 298 6.03 -1.16 -11.68
C LEU A 298 5.65 -2.64 -11.82
N ILE A 299 5.91 -3.25 -12.98
CA ILE A 299 5.59 -4.67 -13.24
C ILE A 299 6.33 -5.58 -12.27
N LEU A 300 7.62 -5.36 -12.04
CA LEU A 300 8.44 -6.18 -11.14
C LEU A 300 7.93 -6.10 -9.70
N GLU A 301 7.64 -4.89 -9.20
CA GLU A 301 7.12 -4.70 -7.83
C GLU A 301 5.76 -5.37 -7.63
N ILE A 302 4.84 -5.21 -8.59
CA ILE A 302 3.52 -5.87 -8.53
C ILE A 302 3.69 -7.39 -8.65
N ALA A 303 4.53 -7.88 -9.56
CA ALA A 303 4.75 -9.32 -9.75
C ALA A 303 5.34 -9.96 -8.48
N SER A 304 6.27 -9.28 -7.81
CA SER A 304 6.84 -9.71 -6.54
C SER A 304 5.79 -9.67 -5.43
N GLY A 305 5.03 -8.58 -5.31
CA GLY A 305 3.93 -8.44 -4.34
C GLY A 305 2.82 -9.49 -4.51
N ALA A 306 2.52 -9.88 -5.76
CA ALA A 306 1.55 -10.90 -6.11
C ALA A 306 2.10 -12.33 -5.93
N GLY A 307 3.41 -12.47 -5.69
CA GLY A 307 4.10 -13.74 -5.57
C GLY A 307 4.29 -14.49 -6.89
N LEU A 308 4.22 -13.78 -8.02
CA LEU A 308 4.47 -14.32 -9.36
C LEU A 308 5.97 -14.45 -9.64
N ILE A 309 6.78 -13.58 -9.04
CA ILE A 309 8.24 -13.71 -8.97
C ILE A 309 8.69 -13.71 -7.51
N ALA A 310 9.85 -14.30 -7.23
CA ALA A 310 10.46 -14.29 -5.92
C ALA A 310 11.98 -14.34 -6.03
N ASN A 311 12.68 -14.03 -4.94
CA ASN A 311 14.10 -14.31 -4.81
C ASN A 311 14.31 -15.71 -4.20
N GLY A 312 15.27 -16.47 -4.73
CA GLY A 312 15.57 -17.83 -4.28
C GLY A 312 16.44 -18.59 -5.27
N MET A 313 16.69 -19.86 -4.99
CA MET A 313 17.40 -20.73 -5.95
C MET A 313 16.39 -21.31 -6.95
N PRO A 314 16.53 -21.03 -8.26
CA PRO A 314 15.68 -21.63 -9.28
C PRO A 314 15.98 -23.14 -9.40
N ASP A 315 14.95 -23.94 -9.69
CA ASP A 315 15.10 -25.33 -10.16
C ASP A 315 14.77 -25.39 -11.66
N PRO A 316 15.72 -25.78 -12.53
CA PRO A 316 17.10 -26.15 -12.23
C PRO A 316 17.98 -24.91 -11.96
N GLU A 317 19.05 -25.12 -11.19
CA GLU A 317 20.01 -24.07 -10.88
C GLU A 317 20.74 -23.60 -12.16
N PRO A 318 20.96 -22.28 -12.36
CA PRO A 318 21.70 -21.76 -13.51
C PRO A 318 23.17 -22.24 -13.51
N GLU A 319 23.64 -22.76 -14.65
CA GLU A 319 25.00 -23.35 -14.76
C GLU A 319 26.14 -22.34 -14.58
N ASP A 320 25.97 -21.09 -15.04
CA ASP A 320 26.99 -20.01 -15.03
C ASP A 320 26.65 -18.84 -14.09
N GLY A 321 25.82 -19.09 -13.07
CA GLY A 321 25.35 -18.07 -12.13
C GLY A 321 26.34 -17.77 -10.98
N PRO A 322 26.37 -16.55 -10.43
CA PRO A 322 27.06 -16.31 -9.16
C PRO A 322 26.41 -17.13 -8.03
N ASP A 323 27.20 -17.58 -7.05
CA ASP A 323 26.67 -18.21 -5.84
C ASP A 323 25.72 -17.24 -5.12
N GLY A 324 24.42 -17.56 -5.09
CA GLY A 324 23.41 -16.76 -4.40
C GLY A 324 22.01 -16.84 -5.00
N PRO A 325 21.03 -16.17 -4.36
CA PRO A 325 19.66 -16.17 -4.82
C PRO A 325 19.49 -15.40 -6.14
N PHE A 326 18.51 -15.82 -6.93
CA PHE A 326 18.08 -15.21 -8.17
C PHE A 326 16.63 -14.75 -8.05
N TRP A 327 16.28 -13.70 -8.78
CA TRP A 327 14.92 -13.35 -9.13
C TRP A 327 14.47 -14.21 -10.31
N ALA A 328 13.42 -15.02 -10.08
CA ALA A 328 12.81 -15.85 -11.11
C ALA A 328 11.30 -16.03 -10.87
N PRO A 329 10.54 -16.54 -11.86
CA PRO A 329 9.12 -16.83 -11.68
C PRO A 329 8.90 -17.93 -10.64
N THR A 330 7.80 -17.81 -9.90
CA THR A 330 7.34 -18.86 -9.00
C THR A 330 6.43 -19.84 -9.72
N VAL A 331 6.17 -21.00 -9.11
CA VAL A 331 5.15 -21.93 -9.61
C VAL A 331 3.72 -21.36 -9.59
N ALA A 332 3.48 -20.23 -8.90
CA ALA A 332 2.19 -19.54 -8.95
C ALA A 332 2.00 -18.75 -10.27
N ALA A 333 3.09 -18.39 -10.95
CA ALA A 333 3.04 -17.70 -12.23
C ALA A 333 2.29 -18.52 -13.30
N ASP A 334 2.50 -19.85 -13.33
CA ASP A 334 1.87 -20.72 -14.31
C ASP A 334 0.34 -20.75 -14.14
N ARG A 335 -0.15 -20.87 -12.89
CA ARG A 335 -1.59 -20.78 -12.58
C ARG A 335 -2.18 -19.40 -12.90
N PHE A 336 -1.40 -18.34 -12.69
CA PHE A 336 -1.82 -16.98 -12.98
C PHE A 336 -2.03 -16.78 -14.49
N VAL A 337 -1.11 -17.28 -15.33
CA VAL A 337 -1.24 -17.17 -16.79
C VAL A 337 -2.50 -17.89 -17.29
N GLU A 338 -2.86 -19.02 -16.68
CA GLU A 338 -4.04 -19.81 -17.03
C GLU A 338 -5.38 -19.18 -16.59
N ALA A 339 -5.37 -18.23 -15.64
CA ALA A 339 -6.58 -17.64 -15.08
C ALA A 339 -7.26 -16.65 -16.04
N PRO A 340 -8.60 -16.43 -15.93
CA PRO A 340 -9.31 -15.41 -16.70
C PRO A 340 -8.75 -14.00 -16.48
N ALA A 341 -8.77 -13.17 -17.52
CA ALA A 341 -8.19 -11.82 -17.48
C ALA A 341 -8.75 -10.93 -16.35
N ALA A 342 -10.04 -11.05 -16.02
CA ALA A 342 -10.65 -10.31 -14.92
C ALA A 342 -10.17 -10.76 -13.53
N GLU A 343 -9.92 -12.07 -13.34
CA GLU A 343 -9.35 -12.60 -12.09
C GLU A 343 -7.87 -12.20 -11.96
N ARG A 344 -7.12 -12.26 -13.06
CA ARG A 344 -5.74 -11.77 -13.14
C ARG A 344 -5.67 -10.29 -12.80
N TRP A 345 -6.56 -9.47 -13.37
CA TRP A 345 -6.69 -8.05 -13.02
C TRP A 345 -6.94 -7.87 -11.53
N HIS A 346 -7.92 -8.57 -10.96
CA HIS A 346 -8.26 -8.43 -9.54
C HIS A 346 -7.05 -8.72 -8.63
N LEU A 347 -6.27 -9.77 -8.93
CA LEU A 347 -5.03 -10.06 -8.20
C LEU A 347 -4.03 -8.91 -8.29
N LEU A 348 -3.77 -8.38 -9.50
CA LEU A 348 -2.80 -7.28 -9.68
C LEU A 348 -3.28 -5.97 -9.05
N ALA A 349 -4.57 -5.65 -9.18
CA ALA A 349 -5.18 -4.43 -8.65
C ALA A 349 -5.20 -4.41 -7.12
N SER A 350 -5.63 -5.51 -6.48
CA SER A 350 -5.59 -5.66 -5.02
C SER A 350 -4.14 -5.66 -4.50
N THR A 351 -3.23 -6.35 -5.20
CA THR A 351 -1.79 -6.33 -4.86
C THR A 351 -1.23 -4.92 -4.91
N TRP A 352 -1.52 -4.14 -5.97
CA TRP A 352 -1.05 -2.76 -6.08
C TRP A 352 -1.61 -1.87 -4.96
N GLN A 353 -2.89 -2.00 -4.62
CA GLN A 353 -3.54 -1.25 -3.55
C GLN A 353 -2.85 -1.49 -2.18
N ASP A 354 -2.38 -2.72 -1.93
CA ASP A 354 -1.71 -3.13 -0.71
C ASP A 354 -0.17 -3.14 -0.79
N LEU A 355 0.40 -2.75 -1.93
CA LEU A 355 1.84 -2.83 -2.16
C LEU A 355 2.58 -1.85 -1.23
N PRO A 356 3.44 -2.32 -0.31
CA PRO A 356 4.19 -1.41 0.55
C PRO A 356 5.30 -0.66 -0.21
N ALA A 357 5.71 -1.15 -1.39
CA ALA A 357 6.72 -0.49 -2.22
C ALA A 357 6.16 0.75 -2.94
N ARG A 358 7.08 1.67 -3.31
CA ARG A 358 6.81 2.88 -4.12
C ARG A 358 7.54 2.81 -5.47
N PRO A 359 7.00 2.09 -6.47
CA PRO A 359 7.70 1.81 -7.72
C PRO A 359 8.17 3.07 -8.46
N SER A 360 7.38 4.15 -8.41
CA SER A 360 7.71 5.47 -8.97
C SER A 360 9.02 6.10 -8.46
N LEU A 361 9.53 5.67 -7.29
CA LEU A 361 10.83 6.14 -6.80
C LEU A 361 12.03 5.46 -7.49
N ILE A 362 11.83 4.32 -8.16
CA ILE A 362 12.91 3.59 -8.83
C ILE A 362 13.56 4.50 -9.88
N GLY A 363 14.90 4.55 -9.86
CA GLY A 363 15.67 5.46 -10.72
C GLY A 363 15.93 6.85 -10.12
N HIS A 364 15.22 7.25 -9.05
CA HIS A 364 15.51 8.44 -8.27
C HIS A 364 16.53 8.14 -7.16
N ARG A 365 17.01 9.20 -6.49
CA ARG A 365 17.91 9.10 -5.34
C ARG A 365 17.17 9.42 -4.04
N GLY A 366 17.44 8.64 -3.00
CA GLY A 366 16.95 8.87 -1.66
C GLY A 366 17.68 10.02 -0.94
N PRO A 367 17.23 10.37 0.27
CA PRO A 367 17.84 11.44 1.08
C PRO A 367 19.32 11.18 1.44
N ASP A 368 19.75 9.92 1.45
CA ASP A 368 21.14 9.52 1.67
C ASP A 368 21.99 9.55 0.38
N GLY A 369 21.40 10.03 -0.73
CA GLY A 369 22.04 10.13 -2.04
C GLY A 369 22.13 8.81 -2.81
N LYS A 370 21.65 7.69 -2.26
CA LYS A 370 21.67 6.38 -2.92
C LYS A 370 20.49 6.21 -3.86
N PRO A 371 20.65 5.49 -4.98
CA PRO A 371 19.54 5.22 -5.89
C PRO A 371 18.56 4.22 -5.28
N PHE A 372 17.27 4.41 -5.54
CA PHE A 372 16.25 3.40 -5.28
C PHE A 372 16.34 2.29 -6.34
N ALA A 373 16.63 1.07 -5.90
CA ALA A 373 16.70 -0.11 -6.75
C ALA A 373 15.35 -0.86 -6.75
N ALA A 374 14.98 -1.46 -7.88
CA ALA A 374 13.82 -2.34 -7.96
C ALA A 374 13.98 -3.54 -7.03
N LEU A 375 12.87 -4.02 -6.48
CA LEU A 375 12.73 -5.15 -5.57
C LEU A 375 13.52 -5.01 -4.26
N SER A 376 13.89 -3.79 -3.90
CA SER A 376 14.69 -3.52 -2.69
C SER A 376 13.83 -3.00 -1.55
N ASP A 377 14.22 -3.33 -0.31
CA ASP A 377 13.56 -2.85 0.91
C ASP A 377 13.61 -1.30 1.06
N SER A 378 14.47 -0.60 0.29
CA SER A 378 14.53 0.87 0.29
C SER A 378 13.26 1.54 -0.24
N LEU A 379 12.43 0.80 -0.98
CA LEU A 379 11.15 1.26 -1.51
C LEU A 379 10.01 1.12 -0.49
N TYR A 380 10.23 0.40 0.61
CA TYR A 380 9.20 0.05 1.58
C TYR A 380 8.67 1.30 2.30
N SER A 381 7.35 1.46 2.29
CA SER A 381 6.64 2.53 2.96
C SER A 381 5.31 2.04 3.50
N THR A 382 5.11 2.20 4.80
CA THR A 382 3.81 1.94 5.44
C THR A 382 2.72 2.93 5.02
N ALA A 383 3.10 4.06 4.42
CA ALA A 383 2.17 5.08 3.92
C ALA A 383 1.66 4.77 2.51
N ALA A 384 2.41 4.01 1.68
CA ALA A 384 2.06 3.81 0.28
C ALA A 384 0.68 3.15 0.07
N PRO A 385 0.30 2.09 0.83
CA PRO A 385 -1.06 1.53 0.74
C PRO A 385 -2.16 2.50 1.17
N LEU A 386 -1.87 3.37 2.15
CA LEU A 386 -2.81 4.38 2.64
C LEU A 386 -3.03 5.48 1.59
N ASP A 387 -1.95 5.95 0.95
CA ASP A 387 -2.01 6.98 -0.09
C ASP A 387 -2.79 6.48 -1.32
N ARG A 388 -2.61 5.20 -1.72
CA ARG A 388 -3.38 4.58 -2.82
C ARG A 388 -4.86 4.46 -2.49
N ARG A 389 -5.20 3.98 -1.29
CA ARG A 389 -6.60 3.92 -0.82
C ARG A 389 -7.25 5.29 -0.76
N LEU A 390 -6.52 6.28 -0.24
CA LEU A 390 -6.99 7.68 -0.20
C LEU A 390 -7.24 8.22 -1.61
N LEU A 391 -6.35 7.96 -2.57
CA LEU A 391 -6.54 8.38 -3.95
C LEU A 391 -7.82 7.78 -4.53
N LEU A 392 -7.97 6.46 -4.45
CA LEU A 392 -9.12 5.76 -5.03
C LEU A 392 -10.45 6.18 -4.36
N SER A 393 -10.48 6.30 -3.02
CA SER A 393 -11.69 6.73 -2.31
C SER A 393 -12.04 8.20 -2.61
N THR A 394 -11.04 9.07 -2.73
CA THR A 394 -11.23 10.47 -3.12
C THR A 394 -11.86 10.57 -4.51
N LEU A 395 -11.33 9.83 -5.49
CA LEU A 395 -11.87 9.83 -6.85
C LEU A 395 -13.25 9.15 -6.93
N ALA A 396 -13.52 8.18 -6.06
CA ALA A 396 -14.82 7.50 -5.98
C ALA A 396 -15.95 8.41 -5.47
N GLU A 397 -15.65 9.50 -4.76
CA GLU A 397 -16.68 10.44 -4.32
C GLU A 397 -17.11 11.43 -5.41
N PHE A 398 -16.33 11.57 -6.48
CA PHE A 398 -16.75 12.36 -7.64
C PHE A 398 -17.74 11.59 -8.51
N ASP A 399 -18.50 12.33 -9.33
CA ASP A 399 -19.44 11.75 -10.28
C ASP A 399 -18.72 10.82 -11.28
N THR A 400 -19.42 9.79 -11.75
CA THR A 400 -18.86 8.86 -12.71
C THR A 400 -18.47 9.58 -14.00
N GLY A 401 -17.23 9.37 -14.47
CA GLY A 401 -16.72 10.02 -15.68
C GLY A 401 -16.03 11.36 -15.44
N THR A 402 -15.93 11.81 -14.18
CA THR A 402 -15.17 13.00 -13.80
C THR A 402 -13.68 12.72 -13.96
N SER A 403 -13.06 13.39 -14.93
CA SER A 403 -11.61 13.37 -15.13
C SER A 403 -10.97 14.33 -14.13
N VAL A 404 -9.86 13.92 -13.51
CA VAL A 404 -9.16 14.70 -12.48
C VAL A 404 -7.68 14.72 -12.79
N ASP A 405 -7.07 15.90 -12.79
CA ASP A 405 -5.62 16.01 -12.92
C ASP A 405 -4.87 15.84 -11.58
N ALA A 406 -3.53 15.83 -11.64
CA ALA A 406 -2.71 15.61 -10.45
C ALA A 406 -2.82 16.75 -9.41
N ALA A 407 -3.03 18.00 -9.85
CA ALA A 407 -3.15 19.14 -8.94
C ALA A 407 -4.51 19.13 -8.23
N GLU A 408 -5.58 18.80 -8.95
CA GLU A 408 -6.93 18.64 -8.41
C GLU A 408 -7.02 17.46 -7.44
N ALA A 409 -6.48 16.30 -7.82
CA ALA A 409 -6.42 15.13 -6.95
C ALA A 409 -5.59 15.42 -5.69
N SER A 410 -4.42 16.05 -5.84
CA SER A 410 -3.58 16.50 -4.72
C SER A 410 -4.36 17.42 -3.78
N ARG A 411 -5.01 18.46 -4.30
CA ARG A 411 -5.82 19.40 -3.53
C ARG A 411 -6.95 18.68 -2.76
N ALA A 412 -7.65 17.76 -3.39
CA ALA A 412 -8.73 16.98 -2.76
C ALA A 412 -8.23 16.01 -1.68
N MET A 413 -7.12 15.31 -1.94
CA MET A 413 -6.51 14.40 -0.97
C MET A 413 -5.95 15.16 0.24
N ILE A 414 -5.29 16.30 0.01
CA ILE A 414 -4.81 17.18 1.09
C ILE A 414 -5.97 17.73 1.91
N TRP A 415 -7.08 18.10 1.28
CA TRP A 415 -8.28 18.53 2.02
C TRP A 415 -8.79 17.42 2.96
N ARG A 416 -8.80 16.16 2.52
CA ARG A 416 -9.24 15.02 3.35
C ARG A 416 -8.24 14.58 4.42
N ARG A 417 -6.95 14.79 4.17
CA ARG A 417 -5.85 14.40 5.04
C ARG A 417 -4.82 15.53 5.14
N PRO A 418 -5.15 16.67 5.79
CA PRO A 418 -4.26 17.84 5.82
C PRO A 418 -2.92 17.55 6.47
N ARG A 419 -2.88 16.62 7.43
CA ARG A 419 -1.66 16.18 8.11
C ARG A 419 -0.70 15.40 7.22
N TRP A 420 -1.16 14.95 6.05
CA TRP A 420 -0.35 14.21 5.07
C TRP A 420 0.15 15.11 3.92
N SER A 421 -0.08 16.43 3.99
CA SER A 421 0.14 17.38 2.90
C SER A 421 1.49 17.27 2.19
N ALA A 422 2.58 17.10 2.94
CA ALA A 422 3.94 17.07 2.41
C ALA A 422 4.17 15.94 1.38
N ARG A 423 3.52 14.78 1.56
CA ARG A 423 3.67 13.64 0.64
C ARG A 423 2.56 13.55 -0.41
N LEU A 424 1.50 14.34 -0.26
CA LEU A 424 0.35 14.40 -1.17
C LEU A 424 0.46 15.55 -2.17
N GLN A 425 1.66 16.06 -2.40
CA GLN A 425 1.95 17.10 -3.39
C GLN A 425 1.66 16.62 -4.83
N PRO A 426 1.47 17.54 -5.80
CA PRO A 426 1.06 17.17 -7.16
C PRO A 426 1.99 16.16 -7.86
N GLY A 427 3.31 16.26 -7.65
CA GLY A 427 4.28 15.32 -8.24
C GLY A 427 4.07 13.86 -7.81
N PRO A 428 4.13 13.54 -6.50
CA PRO A 428 3.80 12.20 -5.99
C PRO A 428 2.39 11.72 -6.38
N VAL A 429 1.39 12.61 -6.40
CA VAL A 429 0.02 12.24 -6.79
C VAL A 429 -0.07 11.92 -8.29
N ALA A 430 0.65 12.63 -9.15
CA ALA A 430 0.74 12.31 -10.57
C ALA A 430 1.28 10.89 -10.79
N GLN A 431 2.33 10.51 -10.06
CA GLN A 431 2.89 9.17 -10.12
C GLN A 431 1.88 8.09 -9.67
N LEU A 432 1.10 8.35 -8.61
CA LEU A 432 0.03 7.44 -8.18
C LEU A 432 -1.09 7.31 -9.21
N LEU A 433 -1.46 8.41 -9.89
CA LEU A 433 -2.45 8.39 -10.99
C LEU A 433 -1.94 7.58 -12.19
N GLU A 434 -0.66 7.73 -12.55
CA GLU A 434 -0.02 6.94 -13.61
C GLU A 434 0.01 5.45 -13.27
N GLU A 435 0.41 5.09 -12.05
CA GLU A 435 0.39 3.70 -11.58
C GLU A 435 -1.05 3.13 -11.54
N ALA A 436 -2.03 3.90 -11.06
CA ALA A 436 -3.43 3.46 -11.03
C ALA A 436 -4.02 3.27 -12.44
N HIS A 437 -3.68 4.15 -13.39
CA HIS A 437 -4.04 3.97 -14.79
C HIS A 437 -3.39 2.72 -15.38
N ALA A 438 -2.10 2.50 -15.10
CA ALA A 438 -1.34 1.35 -15.56
C ALA A 438 -1.95 0.00 -15.17
N VAL A 439 -2.57 -0.09 -13.98
CA VAL A 439 -3.24 -1.29 -13.46
C VAL A 439 -4.74 -1.34 -13.83
N GLY A 440 -5.21 -0.41 -14.66
CA GLY A 440 -6.60 -0.38 -15.15
C GLY A 440 -7.63 0.13 -14.13
N LEU A 441 -7.19 0.74 -13.04
CA LEU A 441 -8.08 1.36 -12.04
C LEU A 441 -8.64 2.70 -12.51
N LEU A 442 -7.91 3.38 -13.40
CA LEU A 442 -8.29 4.64 -14.02
C LEU A 442 -8.36 4.53 -15.54
N GLY A 443 -9.28 5.27 -16.15
CA GLY A 443 -9.38 5.42 -17.61
C GLY A 443 -9.77 6.86 -17.96
N ARG A 444 -9.05 7.49 -18.92
CA ARG A 444 -9.30 8.89 -19.31
C ARG A 444 -9.30 9.87 -18.12
N GLY A 445 -8.44 9.63 -17.13
CA GLY A 445 -8.32 10.45 -15.91
C GLY A 445 -9.47 10.29 -14.89
N ALA A 446 -10.40 9.35 -15.10
CA ALA A 446 -11.50 9.06 -14.19
C ALA A 446 -11.39 7.64 -13.62
N ILE A 447 -11.94 7.43 -12.42
CA ILE A 447 -12.00 6.10 -11.78
C ILE A 447 -12.96 5.16 -12.52
N THR A 448 -12.52 3.93 -12.76
CA THR A 448 -13.32 2.91 -13.49
C THR A 448 -14.39 2.28 -12.59
N SER A 449 -15.41 1.69 -13.20
CA SER A 449 -16.45 0.96 -12.47
C SER A 449 -15.90 -0.24 -11.70
N PRO A 450 -14.96 -1.05 -12.26
CA PRO A 450 -14.31 -2.12 -11.51
C PRO A 450 -13.51 -1.60 -10.30
N ALA A 451 -12.82 -0.46 -10.43
CA ALA A 451 -12.09 0.14 -9.32
C ALA A 451 -13.01 0.61 -8.18
N ARG A 452 -14.21 1.13 -8.51
CA ARG A 452 -15.22 1.45 -7.49
C ARG A 452 -15.72 0.21 -6.76
N ALA A 453 -15.94 -0.89 -7.48
CA ALA A 453 -16.34 -2.17 -6.88
C ALA A 453 -15.21 -2.80 -6.03
N LEU A 454 -13.95 -2.58 -6.39
CA LEU A 454 -12.80 -3.00 -5.57
C LEU A 454 -12.80 -2.33 -4.18
N LEU A 455 -13.29 -1.09 -4.07
CA LEU A 455 -13.37 -0.37 -2.79
C LEU A 455 -14.48 -0.86 -1.85
N SER A 456 -15.42 -1.68 -2.33
CA SER A 456 -16.46 -2.29 -1.48
C SER A 456 -16.02 -3.58 -0.77
N ASP A 457 -14.75 -3.98 -0.89
CA ASP A 457 -14.19 -5.23 -0.33
C ASP A 457 -14.98 -6.49 -0.76
N ASP A 458 -15.62 -6.45 -1.94
CA ASP A 458 -16.31 -7.57 -2.59
C ASP A 458 -15.57 -7.98 -3.88
N PRO A 459 -14.70 -9.01 -3.81
CA PRO A 459 -13.93 -9.48 -4.97
C PRO A 459 -14.78 -9.88 -6.16
N GLU A 460 -15.93 -10.53 -5.92
CA GLU A 460 -16.80 -11.04 -6.98
C GLU A 460 -17.45 -9.89 -7.76
N ALA A 461 -17.89 -8.84 -7.04
CA ALA A 461 -18.42 -7.64 -7.67
C ALA A 461 -17.37 -6.92 -8.54
N ALA A 462 -16.12 -6.84 -8.05
CA ALA A 462 -15.02 -6.24 -8.79
C ALA A 462 -14.69 -7.03 -10.06
N ILE A 463 -14.57 -8.36 -9.96
CA ILE A 463 -14.29 -9.27 -11.09
C ILE A 463 -15.42 -9.17 -12.12
N ALA A 464 -16.68 -9.25 -11.70
CA ALA A 464 -17.83 -9.14 -12.61
C ALA A 464 -17.87 -7.79 -13.35
N ALA A 465 -17.54 -6.70 -12.66
CA ALA A 465 -17.44 -5.38 -13.28
C ALA A 465 -16.31 -5.33 -14.32
N MET A 466 -15.14 -5.91 -14.03
CA MET A 466 -14.03 -5.96 -14.99
C MET A 466 -14.34 -6.85 -16.19
N THR A 467 -14.96 -8.01 -15.98
CA THR A 467 -15.43 -8.89 -17.06
C THR A 467 -16.35 -8.16 -18.03
N LYS A 468 -17.21 -7.26 -17.54
CA LYS A 468 -18.08 -6.42 -18.37
C LYS A 468 -17.33 -5.30 -19.11
N ALA A 469 -16.23 -4.81 -18.55
CA ALA A 469 -15.42 -3.74 -19.12
C ALA A 469 -14.46 -4.25 -20.22
N LEU A 470 -13.95 -5.47 -20.06
CA LEU A 470 -13.08 -6.12 -21.03
C LEU A 470 -13.81 -6.33 -22.37
N PRO A 471 -13.14 -6.12 -23.52
CA PRO A 471 -13.70 -6.48 -24.81
C PRO A 471 -14.04 -7.97 -24.86
N ALA A 472 -15.17 -8.32 -25.49
CA ALA A 472 -15.51 -9.71 -25.72
C ALA A 472 -14.41 -10.37 -26.58
N PRO A 473 -13.91 -11.55 -26.19
CA PRO A 473 -13.02 -12.33 -27.03
C PRO A 473 -13.62 -12.55 -28.41
N ILE A 474 -12.76 -12.55 -29.42
CA ILE A 474 -13.13 -12.82 -30.81
C ILE A 474 -12.53 -14.14 -31.28
N ASP A 475 -13.29 -14.84 -32.10
CA ASP A 475 -12.96 -16.14 -32.67
C ASP A 475 -12.34 -16.02 -34.08
N HIS A 476 -11.86 -14.83 -34.46
CA HIS A 476 -11.43 -14.58 -35.83
C HIS A 476 -10.35 -13.51 -35.97
N PHE A 477 -9.69 -13.53 -37.13
CA PHE A 477 -8.69 -12.53 -37.54
C PHE A 477 -8.85 -12.18 -39.03
N LEU A 478 -8.05 -11.23 -39.52
CA LEU A 478 -8.07 -10.75 -40.90
C LEU A 478 -6.72 -11.04 -41.56
N VAL A 479 -6.68 -11.88 -42.60
CA VAL A 479 -5.47 -12.15 -43.37
C VAL A 479 -5.39 -11.20 -44.57
N GLN A 480 -4.26 -10.52 -44.74
CA GLN A 480 -3.96 -9.59 -45.82
C GLN A 480 -3.08 -10.23 -46.89
N ALA A 481 -3.04 -9.64 -48.10
CA ALA A 481 -2.36 -10.19 -49.26
C ALA A 481 -0.83 -10.31 -49.10
N ASP A 482 -0.24 -9.50 -48.23
CA ASP A 482 1.18 -9.50 -47.88
C ASP A 482 1.53 -10.48 -46.76
N LEU A 483 0.62 -11.40 -46.39
CA LEU A 483 0.75 -12.39 -45.31
C LEU A 483 0.76 -11.80 -43.90
N THR A 484 0.24 -10.57 -43.77
CA THR A 484 -0.01 -9.92 -42.49
C THR A 484 -1.37 -10.38 -41.95
N VAL A 485 -1.43 -10.75 -40.67
CA VAL A 485 -2.66 -11.13 -39.97
C VAL A 485 -2.99 -10.06 -38.93
N VAL A 486 -4.13 -9.40 -39.11
CA VAL A 486 -4.62 -8.35 -38.22
C VAL A 486 -5.71 -8.90 -37.32
N VAL A 487 -5.52 -8.73 -36.03
CA VAL A 487 -6.41 -9.22 -34.97
C VAL A 487 -7.10 -8.01 -34.33
N PRO A 488 -8.40 -7.77 -34.61
CA PRO A 488 -9.09 -6.53 -34.24
C PRO A 488 -9.50 -6.43 -32.76
N GLY A 489 -9.27 -7.48 -31.97
CA GLY A 489 -9.62 -7.57 -30.55
C GLY A 489 -8.96 -8.79 -29.90
N PRO A 490 -9.11 -8.98 -28.58
CA PRO A 490 -8.50 -10.12 -27.89
C PRO A 490 -9.05 -11.43 -28.48
N LEU A 491 -8.18 -12.33 -28.92
CA LEU A 491 -8.60 -13.63 -29.44
C LEU A 491 -9.08 -14.52 -28.28
N ASP A 492 -9.98 -15.45 -28.58
CA ASP A 492 -10.18 -16.60 -27.72
C ASP A 492 -8.84 -17.30 -27.45
N ARG A 493 -8.65 -17.79 -26.23
CA ARG A 493 -7.36 -18.36 -25.77
C ARG A 493 -6.82 -19.41 -26.74
N ASP A 494 -7.63 -20.40 -27.07
CA ASP A 494 -7.24 -21.49 -27.97
C ASP A 494 -6.77 -20.90 -29.31
N LEU A 495 -7.53 -19.96 -29.88
CA LEU A 495 -7.18 -19.30 -31.13
C LEU A 495 -5.89 -18.49 -31.04
N ALA A 496 -5.63 -17.82 -29.92
CA ALA A 496 -4.40 -17.07 -29.69
C ALA A 496 -3.17 -17.99 -29.63
N GLU A 497 -3.28 -19.12 -28.93
CA GLU A 497 -2.24 -20.16 -28.85
C GLU A 497 -1.98 -20.77 -30.23
N GLU A 498 -3.03 -21.11 -30.97
CA GLU A 498 -2.93 -21.62 -32.33
C GLU A 498 -2.28 -20.61 -33.29
N LEU A 499 -2.66 -19.33 -33.23
CA LEU A 499 -2.10 -18.28 -34.08
C LEU A 499 -0.62 -18.02 -33.77
N SER A 500 -0.25 -17.98 -32.49
CA SER A 500 1.14 -17.74 -32.07
C SER A 500 2.07 -18.89 -32.47
N ALA A 501 1.55 -20.11 -32.58
CA ALA A 501 2.31 -21.23 -33.11
C ALA A 501 2.67 -21.07 -34.60
N VAL A 502 1.79 -20.44 -35.39
CA VAL A 502 1.88 -20.37 -36.86
C VAL A 502 2.28 -19.00 -37.41
N ALA A 503 2.41 -17.98 -36.57
CA ALA A 503 2.74 -16.61 -36.97
C ALA A 503 3.59 -15.91 -35.89
N ASP A 504 4.37 -14.90 -36.28
CA ASP A 504 5.21 -14.11 -35.37
C ASP A 504 4.55 -12.74 -35.12
N VAL A 505 4.60 -12.21 -33.89
CA VAL A 505 4.04 -10.88 -33.58
C VAL A 505 4.96 -9.80 -34.16
N GLU A 506 4.42 -8.95 -35.03
CA GLU A 506 5.15 -7.82 -35.64
C GLU A 506 4.88 -6.51 -34.87
N SER A 507 3.64 -6.30 -34.45
CA SER A 507 3.26 -5.13 -33.64
C SER A 507 2.19 -5.48 -32.62
N ALA A 508 2.40 -5.00 -31.39
CA ALA A 508 1.42 -5.05 -30.31
C ALA A 508 0.85 -3.64 -30.11
N GLY A 509 -0.34 -3.40 -30.64
CA GLY A 509 -1.12 -2.17 -30.45
C GLY A 509 -2.59 -2.49 -30.22
N ALA A 510 -3.47 -1.49 -30.43
CA ALA A 510 -4.92 -1.66 -30.28
C ALA A 510 -5.52 -2.78 -31.17
N ALA A 511 -4.83 -3.13 -32.25
CA ALA A 511 -5.00 -4.37 -32.99
C ALA A 511 -3.65 -5.09 -33.05
N MET A 512 -3.63 -6.39 -32.74
CA MET A 512 -2.40 -7.18 -32.82
C MET A 512 -2.12 -7.49 -34.29
N VAL A 513 -0.87 -7.29 -34.71
CA VAL A 513 -0.43 -7.57 -36.08
C VAL A 513 0.60 -8.68 -36.03
N TYR A 514 0.29 -9.77 -36.71
CA TYR A 514 1.16 -10.92 -36.86
C TYR A 514 1.65 -11.02 -38.31
N ARG A 515 2.82 -11.61 -38.48
CA ARG A 515 3.41 -11.93 -39.78
C ARG A 515 3.51 -13.43 -39.95
N VAL A 516 2.98 -13.96 -41.05
CA VAL A 516 3.19 -15.36 -41.42
C VAL A 516 4.36 -15.46 -42.39
N GLY A 517 5.35 -16.28 -42.03
CA GLY A 517 6.54 -16.54 -42.84
C GLY A 517 6.97 -18.00 -42.83
N GLU A 518 7.93 -18.35 -43.69
CA GLU A 518 8.50 -19.70 -43.75
C GLU A 518 8.97 -20.25 -42.38
N PRO A 519 9.68 -19.47 -41.53
CA PRO A 519 10.09 -19.95 -40.20
C PRO A 519 8.91 -20.33 -39.30
N SER A 520 7.86 -19.49 -39.27
CA SER A 520 6.66 -19.73 -38.45
C SER A 520 5.86 -20.94 -38.92
N ILE A 521 5.74 -21.16 -40.24
CA ILE A 521 5.08 -22.35 -40.79
C ILE A 521 5.90 -23.61 -40.50
N ARG A 522 7.23 -23.55 -40.65
CA ARG A 522 8.11 -24.67 -40.31
C ARG A 522 7.97 -25.06 -38.84
N ARG A 523 8.03 -24.07 -37.93
CA ARG A 523 7.83 -24.25 -36.49
C ARG A 523 6.50 -24.95 -36.19
N ALA A 524 5.43 -24.54 -36.86
CA ALA A 524 4.13 -25.20 -36.70
C ALA A 524 4.15 -26.66 -37.17
N LEU A 525 4.80 -26.98 -38.30
CA LEU A 525 4.96 -28.37 -38.76
C LEU A 525 5.83 -29.21 -37.81
N ASP A 526 6.87 -28.62 -37.21
CA ASP A 526 7.76 -29.29 -36.25
C ASP A 526 7.03 -29.70 -34.96
N THR A 527 5.96 -28.99 -34.60
CA THR A 527 5.07 -29.37 -33.48
C THR A 527 4.03 -30.43 -33.86
N GLY A 528 4.09 -30.97 -35.07
CA GLY A 528 3.24 -32.07 -35.53
C GLY A 528 1.96 -31.64 -36.25
N ARG A 529 1.76 -30.35 -36.55
CA ARG A 529 0.64 -29.91 -37.39
C ARG A 529 0.85 -30.35 -38.83
N THR A 530 -0.24 -30.74 -39.49
CA THR A 530 -0.24 -31.10 -40.91
C THR A 530 -0.59 -29.90 -41.80
N PRO A 531 -0.19 -29.90 -43.09
CA PRO A 531 -0.53 -28.82 -44.02
C PRO A 531 -2.06 -28.64 -44.14
N GLY A 532 -2.81 -29.75 -44.15
CA GLY A 532 -4.28 -29.72 -44.17
C GLY A 532 -4.89 -29.03 -42.95
N GLN A 533 -4.32 -29.25 -41.76
CA GLN A 533 -4.74 -28.55 -40.54
C GLN A 533 -4.43 -27.06 -40.59
N LEU A 534 -3.28 -26.67 -41.16
CA LEU A 534 -2.92 -25.25 -41.33
C LEU A 534 -3.87 -24.54 -42.31
N HIS A 535 -4.18 -25.14 -43.46
CA HIS A 535 -5.17 -24.60 -44.38
C HIS A 535 -6.56 -24.48 -43.74
N ALA A 536 -6.99 -25.52 -43.01
CA ALA A 536 -8.27 -25.51 -42.30
C ALA A 536 -8.33 -24.42 -41.21
N PHE A 537 -7.24 -24.20 -40.49
CA PHE A 537 -7.11 -23.16 -39.46
C PHE A 537 -7.37 -21.76 -40.04
N PHE A 538 -6.61 -21.37 -41.07
CA PHE A 538 -6.78 -20.06 -41.70
C PHE A 538 -8.14 -19.91 -42.38
N ALA A 539 -8.66 -20.97 -43.00
CA ALA A 539 -9.98 -20.94 -43.63
C ALA A 539 -11.13 -20.79 -42.61
N LYS A 540 -10.99 -21.36 -41.42
CA LYS A 540 -12.00 -21.31 -40.36
C LYS A 540 -12.05 -19.96 -39.66
N HIS A 541 -10.89 -19.38 -39.35
CA HIS A 541 -10.78 -18.21 -38.47
C HIS A 541 -10.55 -16.89 -39.22
N SER A 542 -10.21 -16.90 -40.52
CA SER A 542 -10.09 -15.66 -41.29
C SER A 542 -11.46 -15.12 -41.73
N LYS A 543 -11.76 -13.86 -41.42
CA LYS A 543 -12.94 -13.15 -41.97
C LYS A 543 -12.72 -12.63 -43.39
N THR A 544 -11.47 -12.52 -43.83
CA THR A 544 -11.11 -12.21 -45.22
C THR A 544 -10.80 -13.51 -45.98
N PRO A 545 -10.99 -13.56 -47.31
CA PRO A 545 -10.54 -14.70 -48.10
C PRO A 545 -9.05 -14.97 -47.89
N VAL A 546 -8.69 -16.23 -47.68
CA VAL A 546 -7.29 -16.63 -47.49
C VAL A 546 -6.51 -16.35 -48.79
N PRO A 547 -5.45 -15.52 -48.75
CA PRO A 547 -4.67 -15.20 -49.94
C PRO A 547 -3.98 -16.44 -50.52
N GLN A 548 -3.95 -16.55 -51.84
CA GLN A 548 -3.30 -17.66 -52.53
C GLN A 548 -1.81 -17.77 -52.20
N GLY A 549 -1.14 -16.65 -51.90
CA GLY A 549 0.26 -16.64 -51.46
C GLY A 549 0.47 -17.40 -50.15
N LEU A 550 -0.48 -17.36 -49.22
CA LEU A 550 -0.40 -18.12 -47.96
C LEU A 550 -0.56 -19.62 -48.23
N THR A 551 -1.49 -19.99 -49.12
CA THR A 551 -1.69 -21.38 -49.53
C THR A 551 -0.41 -21.96 -50.13
N TYR A 552 0.23 -21.23 -51.06
CA TYR A 552 1.49 -21.65 -51.66
C TYR A 552 2.62 -21.76 -50.65
N LEU A 553 2.74 -20.81 -49.71
CA LEU A 553 3.76 -20.87 -48.67
C LEU A 553 3.61 -22.13 -47.82
N ILE A 554 2.40 -22.46 -47.37
CA ILE A 554 2.13 -23.66 -46.57
C ILE A 554 2.55 -24.92 -47.35
N ASP A 555 2.10 -25.06 -48.60
CA ASP A 555 2.37 -26.26 -49.41
C ASP A 555 3.85 -26.40 -49.76
N ASP A 556 4.55 -25.30 -50.04
CA ASP A 556 5.97 -25.32 -50.39
C ASP A 556 6.84 -25.68 -49.19
N VAL A 557 6.58 -25.09 -48.02
CA VAL A 557 7.29 -25.44 -46.78
C VAL A 557 7.00 -26.89 -46.40
N ALA A 558 5.75 -27.35 -46.54
CA ALA A 558 5.37 -28.73 -46.29
C ALA A 558 6.07 -29.75 -47.20
N ARG A 559 6.23 -29.45 -48.50
CA ARG A 559 6.97 -30.32 -49.44
C ARG A 559 8.44 -30.46 -49.08
N ARG A 560 9.04 -29.40 -48.54
CA ARG A 560 10.44 -29.35 -48.09
C ARG A 560 10.61 -29.96 -46.68
N HIS A 561 9.53 -29.99 -45.88
CA HIS A 561 9.49 -30.58 -44.54
C HIS A 561 9.48 -32.12 -44.61
N GLY A 562 10.36 -32.77 -43.85
CA GLY A 562 10.39 -34.24 -43.74
C GLY A 562 11.06 -35.03 -44.87
N GLN A 563 11.73 -34.39 -45.84
CA GLN A 563 12.52 -35.10 -46.89
C GLN A 563 13.73 -35.85 -46.33
N LEU A 564 14.29 -35.35 -45.23
CA LEU A 564 15.29 -36.03 -44.43
C LEU A 564 14.58 -36.67 -43.24
N ARG A 565 14.72 -37.98 -43.10
CA ARG A 565 14.11 -38.73 -41.99
C ARG A 565 15.08 -38.74 -40.83
N VAL A 566 14.72 -38.01 -39.80
CA VAL A 566 15.42 -38.01 -38.52
C VAL A 566 14.74 -39.07 -37.66
N GLY A 567 15.47 -40.14 -37.35
CA GLY A 567 15.05 -41.06 -36.30
C GLY A 567 15.42 -40.45 -34.97
N ILE A 568 14.56 -40.58 -33.96
CA ILE A 568 14.95 -40.22 -32.59
C ILE A 568 16.08 -41.16 -32.20
N ALA A 569 17.16 -40.58 -31.72
CA ALA A 569 18.20 -41.25 -30.97
C ALA A 569 18.45 -40.32 -29.80
N ALA A 570 18.19 -40.79 -28.57
CA ALA A 570 18.40 -39.98 -27.38
C ALA A 570 19.90 -39.74 -27.12
N SER A 571 20.77 -40.57 -27.71
CA SER A 571 22.20 -40.36 -27.73
C SER A 571 22.85 -41.03 -28.93
N PHE A 572 24.00 -40.51 -29.34
CA PHE A 572 24.86 -41.13 -30.33
C PHE A 572 26.27 -41.29 -29.77
N VAL A 573 27.00 -42.28 -30.26
CA VAL A 573 28.39 -42.54 -29.89
C VAL A 573 29.20 -42.51 -31.17
N ARG A 574 30.09 -41.52 -31.26
CA ARG A 574 31.06 -41.35 -32.36
C ARG A 574 32.41 -41.87 -31.90
N CYS A 575 33.08 -42.66 -32.74
CA CYS A 575 34.43 -43.12 -32.47
C CYS A 575 35.22 -43.24 -33.78
N GLU A 576 36.44 -42.71 -33.81
CA GLU A 576 37.30 -42.73 -34.99
C GLU A 576 37.86 -44.11 -35.30
N ASP A 577 37.90 -45.01 -34.31
CA ASP A 577 38.29 -46.42 -34.45
C ASP A 577 37.03 -47.30 -34.53
N PRO A 578 36.69 -47.83 -35.73
CA PRO A 578 35.54 -48.72 -35.91
C PRO A 578 35.60 -49.99 -35.05
N THR A 579 36.82 -50.47 -34.75
CA THR A 579 37.06 -51.66 -33.93
C THR A 579 36.73 -51.39 -32.47
N LEU A 580 37.11 -50.22 -31.96
CA LEU A 580 36.76 -49.76 -30.61
C LEU A 580 35.26 -49.52 -30.46
N LEU A 581 34.60 -48.94 -31.48
CA LEU A 581 33.14 -48.76 -31.46
C LEU A 581 32.40 -50.10 -31.47
N ALA A 582 32.85 -51.06 -32.28
CA ALA A 582 32.29 -52.40 -32.30
C ALA A 582 32.46 -53.11 -30.95
N GLN A 583 33.62 -52.95 -30.29
CA GLN A 583 33.86 -53.45 -28.94
C GLN A 583 32.94 -52.77 -27.91
N ALA A 584 32.76 -51.45 -28.01
CA ALA A 584 31.89 -50.68 -27.11
C ALA A 584 30.42 -51.10 -27.24
N VAL A 585 29.93 -51.30 -28.47
CA VAL A 585 28.56 -51.78 -28.77
C VAL A 585 28.36 -53.23 -28.28
N ALA A 586 29.41 -54.06 -28.32
CA ALA A 586 29.36 -55.44 -27.85
C ALA A 586 29.57 -55.61 -26.33
N ALA A 587 29.81 -54.52 -25.59
CA ALA A 587 30.11 -54.60 -24.15
C ALA A 587 28.86 -55.03 -23.35
N PRO A 588 28.98 -55.96 -22.38
CA PRO A 588 27.83 -56.44 -21.61
C PRO A 588 27.06 -55.34 -20.86
N ALA A 589 27.72 -54.24 -20.47
CA ALA A 589 27.10 -53.15 -19.74
C ALA A 589 26.13 -52.30 -20.58
N VAL A 590 26.29 -52.25 -21.91
CA VAL A 590 25.43 -51.48 -22.81
C VAL A 590 24.34 -52.33 -23.47
N ALA A 591 24.31 -53.65 -23.20
CA ALA A 591 23.35 -54.59 -23.80
C ALA A 591 21.88 -54.24 -23.54
N LYS A 592 21.58 -53.49 -22.47
CA LYS A 592 20.23 -53.01 -22.13
C LYS A 592 19.87 -51.65 -22.71
N LEU A 593 20.80 -51.00 -23.42
CA LEU A 593 20.65 -49.63 -23.93
C LEU A 593 20.37 -49.59 -25.43
N ASP A 594 20.15 -50.72 -26.09
CA ASP A 594 19.85 -50.82 -27.53
C ASP A 594 20.79 -49.97 -28.41
N LEU A 595 22.08 -49.97 -28.07
CA LEU A 595 23.10 -49.25 -28.83
C LEU A 595 23.30 -49.96 -30.18
N ARG A 596 22.95 -49.30 -31.29
CA ARG A 596 23.00 -49.87 -32.64
C ARG A 596 23.87 -49.02 -33.56
N LEU A 597 24.58 -49.66 -34.50
CA LEU A 597 25.38 -48.94 -35.50
C LEU A 597 24.48 -48.32 -36.59
N LEU A 598 24.68 -47.02 -36.86
CA LEU A 598 24.15 -46.35 -38.07
C LEU A 598 25.21 -46.23 -39.16
N ALA A 599 26.48 -46.14 -38.79
CA ALA A 599 27.63 -46.13 -39.67
C ALA A 599 28.84 -46.81 -38.96
N PRO A 600 29.93 -47.18 -39.66
CA PRO A 600 31.08 -47.85 -39.06
C PRO A 600 31.72 -47.12 -37.87
N THR A 601 31.55 -45.79 -37.80
CA THR A 601 32.10 -44.91 -36.76
C THR A 601 31.01 -44.22 -35.92
N VAL A 602 29.74 -44.57 -36.11
CA VAL A 602 28.60 -43.93 -35.43
C VAL A 602 27.58 -44.97 -34.98
N ALA A 603 27.34 -45.03 -33.68
CA ALA A 603 26.24 -45.77 -33.06
C ALA A 603 25.19 -44.81 -32.49
N VAL A 604 23.96 -45.28 -32.36
CA VAL A 604 22.86 -44.54 -31.73
C VAL A 604 22.13 -45.40 -30.71
N SER A 605 21.57 -44.76 -29.70
CA SER A 605 20.76 -45.41 -28.67
C SER A 605 19.50 -44.57 -28.40
N GLN A 606 18.44 -45.24 -27.95
CA GLN A 606 17.25 -44.58 -27.40
C GLN A 606 17.40 -44.20 -25.93
N ALA A 607 18.48 -44.64 -25.28
CA ALA A 607 18.77 -44.27 -23.91
C ALA A 607 19.36 -42.85 -23.84
N PRO A 608 19.00 -42.06 -22.81
CA PRO A 608 19.60 -40.76 -22.55
C PRO A 608 21.12 -40.82 -22.55
N ILE A 609 21.74 -39.76 -23.04
CA ILE A 609 23.20 -39.59 -23.08
C ILE A 609 23.87 -39.83 -21.72
N ALA A 610 23.22 -39.47 -20.60
CA ALA A 610 23.71 -39.76 -19.25
C ALA A 610 23.85 -41.26 -18.95
N ASP A 611 22.87 -42.07 -19.37
CA ASP A 611 22.86 -43.52 -19.14
C ASP A 611 23.89 -44.23 -20.02
N VAL A 612 24.04 -43.76 -21.27
CA VAL A 612 25.06 -44.27 -22.20
C VAL A 612 26.47 -43.93 -21.73
N LEU A 613 26.71 -42.71 -21.24
CA LEU A 613 27.99 -42.31 -20.63
C LEU A 613 28.32 -43.16 -19.40
N ALA A 614 27.35 -43.42 -18.53
CA ALA A 614 27.54 -44.23 -17.33
C ALA A 614 27.89 -45.69 -17.68
N ALA A 615 27.16 -46.30 -18.62
CA ALA A 615 27.38 -47.69 -19.02
C ALA A 615 28.72 -47.90 -19.74
N LEU A 616 29.11 -46.98 -20.62
CA LEU A 616 30.42 -47.04 -21.29
C LEU A 616 31.58 -46.87 -20.30
N ARG A 617 31.47 -45.96 -19.31
CA ARG A 617 32.47 -45.81 -18.23
C ARG A 617 32.63 -47.07 -17.40
N SER A 618 31.52 -47.74 -17.09
CA SER A 618 31.54 -49.01 -16.34
C SER A 618 32.21 -50.16 -17.10
N SER A 619 32.36 -50.03 -18.43
CA SER A 619 33.08 -50.98 -19.29
C SER A 619 34.57 -50.65 -19.46
N GLY A 620 35.10 -49.69 -18.69
CA GLY A 620 36.50 -49.25 -18.76
C GLY A 620 36.81 -48.30 -19.92
N LEU A 621 35.79 -47.77 -20.60
CA LEU A 621 35.93 -46.78 -21.67
C LEU A 621 35.83 -45.35 -21.10
N ALA A 622 36.40 -44.36 -21.79
CA ALA A 622 36.40 -42.97 -21.35
C ALA A 622 35.63 -42.04 -22.32
N PRO A 623 34.28 -42.08 -22.35
CA PRO A 623 33.48 -41.26 -23.26
C PRO A 623 33.31 -39.82 -22.75
N ALA A 624 33.25 -38.87 -23.69
CA ALA A 624 32.91 -37.47 -23.47
C ALA A 624 31.55 -37.14 -24.11
N ALA A 625 30.79 -36.21 -23.50
CA ALA A 625 29.52 -35.76 -24.04
C ALA A 625 29.78 -34.66 -25.08
N GLU A 626 29.23 -34.80 -26.29
CA GLU A 626 29.37 -33.82 -27.37
C GLU A 626 28.01 -33.14 -27.64
N ASP A 627 28.03 -31.86 -27.98
CA ASP A 627 26.85 -31.10 -28.38
C ASP A 627 26.61 -31.33 -29.87
N SER A 628 25.53 -30.73 -30.36
CA SER A 628 25.22 -30.70 -31.79
C SER A 628 26.31 -30.10 -32.68
N THR A 629 27.32 -29.40 -32.13
CA THR A 629 28.45 -28.84 -32.88
C THR A 629 29.69 -29.74 -32.87
N GLY A 630 29.68 -30.84 -32.11
CA GLY A 630 30.85 -31.69 -31.88
C GLY A 630 31.80 -31.14 -30.82
N THR A 631 31.39 -30.08 -30.11
CA THR A 631 32.12 -29.54 -28.96
C THR A 631 31.71 -30.33 -27.73
N ILE A 632 32.65 -30.61 -26.83
CA ILE A 632 32.33 -31.30 -25.58
C ILE A 632 31.49 -30.36 -24.70
N VAL A 633 30.31 -30.81 -24.26
CA VAL A 633 29.32 -30.02 -23.49
C VAL A 633 28.89 -30.72 -22.20
N ASP A 634 28.42 -29.89 -21.29
CA ASP A 634 27.56 -30.26 -20.18
C ASP A 634 26.06 -30.13 -20.57
N LEU A 635 25.16 -30.93 -19.98
CA LEU A 635 23.82 -31.21 -20.53
C LEU A 635 22.63 -30.90 -19.59
N ARG A 636 22.38 -29.65 -19.20
CA ARG A 636 21.09 -29.31 -18.53
C ARG A 636 20.42 -28.07 -19.12
N THR A 637 19.08 -28.07 -19.20
CA THR A 637 18.18 -27.06 -18.59
C THR A 637 16.67 -27.26 -18.90
N ARG A 638 15.87 -27.32 -17.83
CA ARG A 638 14.44 -26.95 -17.75
C ARG A 638 14.37 -25.44 -17.40
N SER A 639 13.27 -24.74 -17.66
CA SER A 639 13.09 -23.35 -17.23
C SER A 639 13.06 -23.24 -15.71
N GLY A 640 13.85 -22.32 -15.14
CA GLY A 640 13.98 -22.15 -13.70
C GLY A 640 12.66 -21.70 -13.06
N ARG A 641 12.20 -22.41 -12.03
CA ARG A 641 11.12 -21.97 -11.14
C ARG A 641 11.58 -21.96 -9.70
N ILE A 642 11.04 -21.02 -8.93
CA ILE A 642 11.25 -20.97 -7.48
C ILE A 642 9.95 -21.44 -6.79
N PRO A 643 10.02 -22.28 -5.74
CA PRO A 643 8.85 -22.57 -4.91
C PRO A 643 8.25 -21.29 -4.32
N VAL A 644 6.93 -21.22 -4.17
CA VAL A 644 6.29 -20.04 -3.56
C VAL A 644 6.80 -19.88 -2.12
N PRO A 645 7.39 -18.72 -1.75
CA PRO A 645 7.80 -18.49 -0.38
C PRO A 645 6.60 -18.57 0.58
N PRO A 646 6.74 -19.18 1.77
CA PRO A 646 5.63 -19.33 2.72
C PRO A 646 5.19 -18.00 3.37
N TYR A 647 5.99 -16.93 3.25
CA TYR A 647 5.70 -15.62 3.84
C TYR A 647 5.57 -14.55 2.75
N ARG A 648 4.34 -14.08 2.53
CA ARG A 648 4.10 -12.82 1.82
C ARG A 648 4.24 -11.66 2.80
N ARG A 649 5.13 -10.70 2.54
CA ARG A 649 5.12 -9.39 3.22
C ARG A 649 4.03 -8.51 2.62
N LEU A 650 2.78 -8.95 2.66
CA LEU A 650 1.67 -8.06 2.34
C LEU A 650 1.48 -7.10 3.50
N TYR A 651 1.17 -5.85 3.19
CA TYR A 651 0.65 -4.92 4.18
C TYR A 651 -0.65 -5.54 4.72
N ARG A 652 -0.61 -6.09 5.93
CA ARG A 652 -1.82 -6.21 6.72
C ARG A 652 -2.10 -4.82 7.25
N PRO A 653 -3.29 -4.24 7.03
CA PRO A 653 -3.75 -3.14 7.84
C PRO A 653 -3.49 -3.53 9.30
N ALA A 654 -2.61 -2.77 9.95
CA ALA A 654 -2.34 -2.96 11.36
C ALA A 654 -3.61 -2.49 12.07
N LEU A 655 -4.54 -3.42 12.27
CA LEU A 655 -5.57 -3.49 13.30
C LEU A 655 -6.51 -4.62 12.87
N ASN A 656 -6.45 -5.76 13.56
CA ASN A 656 -7.71 -6.44 13.84
C ASN A 656 -8.52 -5.45 14.67
N LEU A 657 -9.25 -4.56 13.98
CA LEU A 657 -10.19 -3.65 14.61
C LEU A 657 -11.08 -4.55 15.46
N PRO A 658 -11.15 -4.33 16.78
CA PRO A 658 -12.00 -5.17 17.61
C PRO A 658 -13.40 -5.10 17.01
N ASN A 659 -13.99 -6.26 16.74
CA ASN A 659 -15.36 -6.28 16.26
C ASN A 659 -16.27 -5.61 17.30
N ARG A 660 -17.43 -5.16 16.84
CA ARG A 660 -18.37 -4.42 17.69
C ARG A 660 -18.77 -5.20 18.96
N ASP A 661 -18.84 -6.53 18.88
CA ASP A 661 -19.12 -7.39 20.04
C ASP A 661 -18.01 -7.30 21.10
N THR A 662 -16.73 -7.32 20.67
CA THR A 662 -15.58 -7.15 21.56
C THR A 662 -15.58 -5.75 22.20
N LEU A 663 -15.90 -4.71 21.43
CA LEU A 663 -16.02 -3.34 21.96
C LEU A 663 -17.15 -3.22 22.98
N THR A 664 -18.29 -3.86 22.70
CA THR A 664 -19.43 -3.93 23.63
C THR A 664 -19.03 -4.62 24.94
N ALA A 665 -18.29 -5.73 24.86
CA ALA A 665 -17.75 -6.40 26.03
C ALA A 665 -16.80 -5.50 26.84
N ILE A 666 -15.88 -4.79 26.19
CA ILE A 666 -14.99 -3.83 26.85
C ILE A 666 -15.81 -2.76 27.58
N VAL A 667 -16.81 -2.16 26.92
CA VAL A 667 -17.67 -1.12 27.52
C VAL A 667 -18.45 -1.66 28.71
N SER A 668 -18.99 -2.88 28.63
CA SER A 668 -19.67 -3.52 29.77
C SER A 668 -18.77 -3.66 31.01
N VAL A 669 -17.49 -4.00 30.80
CA VAL A 669 -16.51 -4.11 31.89
C VAL A 669 -16.21 -2.73 32.46
N LEU A 670 -16.02 -1.72 31.61
CA LEU A 670 -15.81 -0.33 32.04
C LEU A 670 -16.97 0.18 32.89
N ARG A 671 -18.22 -0.13 32.51
CA ARG A 671 -19.43 0.20 33.28
C ARG A 671 -19.46 -0.49 34.62
N LYS A 672 -19.24 -1.81 34.64
CA LYS A 672 -19.22 -2.58 35.88
C LYS A 672 -18.16 -2.06 36.86
N VAL A 673 -16.99 -1.67 36.37
CA VAL A 673 -15.94 -1.03 37.18
C VAL A 673 -16.35 0.36 37.67
N HIS A 674 -16.99 1.17 36.81
CA HIS A 674 -17.48 2.50 37.18
C HIS A 674 -18.60 2.44 38.22
N ASP A 675 -19.61 1.60 38.02
CA ASP A 675 -20.74 1.42 38.93
C ASP A 675 -20.28 0.77 40.25
N GLY A 676 -19.33 -0.17 40.19
CA GLY A 676 -18.67 -0.72 41.38
C GLY A 676 -17.86 0.31 42.16
N ALA A 677 -17.28 1.31 41.48
CA ALA A 677 -16.60 2.43 42.12
C ALA A 677 -17.58 3.50 42.64
N ALA A 678 -18.72 3.72 41.96
CA ALA A 678 -19.77 4.66 42.37
C ALA A 678 -20.63 4.12 43.54
N GLY A 679 -20.79 2.80 43.65
CA GLY A 679 -21.37 2.11 44.81
C GLY A 679 -20.45 2.07 46.03
N GLY A 680 -19.17 2.42 45.86
CA GLY A 680 -18.19 2.60 46.92
C GLY A 680 -18.00 4.07 47.25
N GLY A 681 -19.04 4.74 47.78
CA GLY A 681 -18.83 6.02 48.46
C GLY A 681 -17.68 5.89 49.44
N ARG A 682 -16.74 6.86 49.46
CA ARG A 682 -15.54 6.88 50.35
C ARG A 682 -15.84 6.12 51.62
N LEU A 683 -15.26 4.93 51.78
CA LEU A 683 -15.38 4.20 53.03
C LEU A 683 -15.02 5.18 54.14
N ASP A 684 -15.98 5.45 55.03
CA ASP A 684 -15.73 6.26 56.21
C ASP A 684 -14.46 5.70 56.89
N PRO A 685 -13.42 6.52 57.15
CA PRO A 685 -12.19 6.07 57.77
C PRO A 685 -12.43 5.25 59.04
N SER A 686 -13.49 5.56 59.81
CA SER A 686 -13.88 4.78 60.99
C SER A 686 -14.35 3.36 60.63
N ARG A 687 -15.13 3.23 59.56
CA ARG A 687 -15.61 1.95 59.02
C ARG A 687 -14.50 1.15 58.34
N ALA A 688 -13.59 1.81 57.62
CA ALA A 688 -12.40 1.18 57.06
C ALA A 688 -11.49 0.61 58.16
N ILE A 689 -11.25 1.38 59.24
CA ILE A 689 -10.49 0.91 60.41
C ILE A 689 -11.19 -0.30 61.04
N ALA A 690 -12.50 -0.26 61.25
CA ALA A 690 -13.25 -1.36 61.86
C ALA A 690 -13.16 -2.66 61.02
N LEU A 691 -13.36 -2.56 59.70
CA LEU A 691 -13.27 -3.71 58.79
C LEU A 691 -11.85 -4.29 58.74
N LEU A 692 -10.83 -3.43 58.71
CA LEU A 692 -9.43 -3.86 58.70
C LEU A 692 -8.96 -4.45 60.03
N GLN A 693 -9.46 -3.93 61.16
CA GLN A 693 -9.21 -4.51 62.49
C GLN A 693 -9.89 -5.87 62.64
N GLN A 694 -11.14 -5.99 62.16
CA GLN A 694 -11.85 -7.26 62.14
C GLN A 694 -11.12 -8.28 61.26
N ALA A 695 -10.68 -7.88 60.07
CA ALA A 695 -9.91 -8.75 59.18
C ALA A 695 -8.56 -9.17 59.77
N ALA A 696 -7.87 -8.27 60.49
CA ALA A 696 -6.63 -8.60 61.19
C ALA A 696 -6.86 -9.58 62.36
N LEU A 697 -7.97 -9.44 63.10
CA LEU A 697 -8.36 -10.35 64.17
C LEU A 697 -8.69 -11.75 63.65
N HIS A 698 -9.40 -11.86 62.53
CA HIS A 698 -9.78 -13.13 61.91
C HIS A 698 -8.74 -13.69 60.95
N GLN A 699 -7.60 -13.01 60.77
CA GLN A 699 -6.54 -13.36 59.82
C GLN A 699 -7.05 -13.57 58.37
N SER A 700 -8.12 -12.86 57.99
CA SER A 700 -8.77 -13.00 56.70
C SER A 700 -8.15 -12.07 55.66
N THR A 701 -7.96 -12.56 54.44
CA THR A 701 -7.46 -11.77 53.32
C THR A 701 -8.56 -10.86 52.76
N VAL A 702 -8.20 -9.61 52.43
CA VAL A 702 -9.13 -8.59 51.91
C VAL A 702 -8.62 -7.98 50.62
N LEU A 703 -9.54 -7.63 49.71
CA LEU A 703 -9.25 -6.78 48.57
C LEU A 703 -9.35 -5.31 49.01
N LEU A 704 -8.22 -4.62 48.94
CA LEU A 704 -8.03 -3.23 49.35
C LEU A 704 -7.95 -2.31 48.12
N GLY A 705 -8.93 -1.42 47.96
CA GLY A 705 -8.80 -0.27 47.08
C GLY A 705 -7.98 0.83 47.76
N TYR A 706 -6.92 1.29 47.12
CA TYR A 706 -5.98 2.26 47.68
C TYR A 706 -5.56 3.30 46.64
N THR A 707 -5.63 4.58 47.00
CA THR A 707 -5.13 5.69 46.19
C THR A 707 -3.78 6.16 46.72
N ASP A 708 -2.75 6.15 45.87
CA ASP A 708 -1.41 6.56 46.27
C ASP A 708 -1.24 8.10 46.36
N ALA A 709 -0.03 8.56 46.71
CA ALA A 709 0.26 9.99 46.83
C ALA A 709 0.19 10.75 45.49
N ALA A 710 0.25 10.04 44.35
CA ALA A 710 0.14 10.59 43.02
C ALA A 710 -1.32 10.58 42.49
N GLY A 711 -2.29 10.15 43.32
CA GLY A 711 -3.71 10.09 42.96
C GLY A 711 -4.09 8.86 42.13
N VAL A 712 -3.17 7.90 41.94
CA VAL A 712 -3.43 6.67 41.19
C VAL A 712 -4.15 5.68 42.10
N SER A 713 -5.34 5.26 41.67
CA SER A 713 -6.14 4.26 42.41
C SER A 713 -5.79 2.86 41.94
N THR A 714 -5.43 1.99 42.89
CA THR A 714 -5.06 0.59 42.66
C THR A 714 -5.87 -0.32 43.56
N GLN A 715 -6.13 -1.55 43.13
CA GLN A 715 -6.71 -2.60 43.98
C GLN A 715 -5.62 -3.62 44.33
N ARG A 716 -5.55 -4.04 45.59
CA ARG A 716 -4.53 -4.97 46.10
C ARG A 716 -5.14 -5.99 47.03
N VAL A 717 -4.80 -7.26 46.86
CA VAL A 717 -5.13 -8.30 47.83
C VAL A 717 -4.10 -8.23 48.95
N VAL A 718 -4.55 -8.05 50.19
CA VAL A 718 -3.67 -7.91 51.36
C VAL A 718 -4.21 -8.74 52.53
N SER A 719 -3.29 -9.26 53.35
CA SER A 719 -3.62 -9.90 54.63
C SER A 719 -3.28 -8.93 55.76
N PRO A 720 -4.28 -8.29 56.40
CA PRO A 720 -4.07 -7.32 57.48
C PRO A 720 -3.37 -7.97 58.69
N ILE A 721 -2.33 -7.32 59.21
CA ILE A 721 -1.61 -7.80 60.41
C ILE A 721 -2.07 -7.01 61.63
N HIS A 722 -2.08 -5.67 61.54
CA HIS A 722 -2.63 -4.80 62.57
C HIS A 722 -2.92 -3.39 62.01
N VAL A 723 -3.79 -2.65 62.70
CA VAL A 723 -4.12 -1.25 62.38
C VAL A 723 -3.83 -0.38 63.61
N ARG A 724 -2.93 0.60 63.47
CA ARG A 724 -2.56 1.55 64.55
C ARG A 724 -2.39 2.96 63.97
N GLY A 725 -2.86 3.98 64.71
CA GLY A 725 -2.63 5.39 64.36
C GLY A 725 -3.14 5.81 62.97
N GLY A 726 -4.17 5.15 62.43
CA GLY A 726 -4.66 5.42 61.07
C GLY A 726 -3.79 4.83 59.95
N GLN A 727 -2.88 3.91 60.27
CA GLN A 727 -2.10 3.12 59.32
C GLN A 727 -2.42 1.62 59.47
N LEU A 728 -2.49 0.94 58.33
CA LEU A 728 -2.64 -0.51 58.21
C LEU A 728 -1.27 -1.10 57.84
N THR A 729 -0.81 -2.04 58.65
CA THR A 729 0.32 -2.91 58.29
C THR A 729 -0.26 -4.23 57.77
N ALA A 730 0.01 -4.56 56.51
CA ALA A 730 -0.53 -5.76 55.87
C ALA A 730 0.51 -6.46 54.99
N PHE A 731 0.40 -7.78 54.84
CA PHE A 731 1.18 -8.54 53.87
C PHE A 731 0.51 -8.42 52.49
N ASP A 732 1.20 -7.81 51.53
CA ASP A 732 0.73 -7.67 50.15
C ASP A 732 1.07 -8.96 49.38
N THR A 733 0.05 -9.77 49.08
CA THR A 733 0.24 -11.09 48.44
C THR A 733 0.79 -10.97 47.02
N ALA A 734 0.52 -9.87 46.31
CA ALA A 734 1.04 -9.65 44.96
C ALA A 734 2.51 -9.21 44.96
N ALA A 735 2.95 -8.50 45.99
CA ALA A 735 4.33 -8.02 46.13
C ALA A 735 5.23 -8.90 47.02
N GLY A 736 4.66 -9.93 47.68
CA GLY A 736 5.37 -10.87 48.54
C GLY A 736 6.05 -10.24 49.77
N ARG A 737 5.60 -9.06 50.22
CA ARG A 737 6.23 -8.32 51.33
C ARG A 737 5.21 -7.57 52.18
N VAL A 738 5.60 -7.29 53.43
CA VAL A 738 4.82 -6.44 54.33
C VAL A 738 4.93 -4.98 53.91
N ARG A 739 3.80 -4.27 53.89
CA ARG A 739 3.70 -2.83 53.56
C ARG A 739 2.75 -2.11 54.49
N GLU A 740 2.98 -0.81 54.60
CA GLU A 740 2.11 0.11 55.33
C GLU A 740 1.22 0.89 54.37
N PHE A 741 -0.06 1.02 54.75
CA PHE A 741 -1.09 1.73 53.99
C PHE A 741 -1.74 2.78 54.89
N ALA A 742 -1.84 4.01 54.42
CA ALA A 742 -2.55 5.06 55.15
C ALA A 742 -4.06 4.84 55.01
N VAL A 743 -4.78 4.62 56.12
CA VAL A 743 -6.18 4.20 56.09
C VAL A 743 -7.10 5.28 55.51
N HIS A 744 -6.75 6.56 55.66
CA HIS A 744 -7.50 7.67 55.03
C HIS A 744 -7.43 7.69 53.48
N ARG A 745 -6.57 6.86 52.88
CA ARG A 745 -6.43 6.69 51.43
C ARG A 745 -7.00 5.36 50.93
N VAL A 746 -7.61 4.59 51.83
CA VAL A 746 -8.33 3.37 51.49
C VAL A 746 -9.70 3.77 50.94
N THR A 747 -9.99 3.33 49.73
CA THR A 747 -11.22 3.64 49.01
C THR A 747 -12.24 2.51 49.09
N SER A 748 -11.79 1.26 49.23
CA SER A 748 -12.65 0.08 49.44
C SER A 748 -11.93 -0.99 50.26
N VAL A 749 -12.67 -1.78 51.05
CA VAL A 749 -12.23 -2.97 51.78
C VAL A 749 -13.32 -4.01 51.57
N MET A 750 -12.99 -5.10 50.89
CA MET A 750 -13.91 -6.20 50.61
C MET A 750 -13.27 -7.52 51.05
N SER A 751 -14.06 -8.45 51.59
CA SER A 751 -13.55 -9.80 51.85
C SER A 751 -13.10 -10.42 50.53
N ALA A 752 -11.91 -11.03 50.51
CA ALA A 752 -11.46 -11.78 49.33
C ALA A 752 -12.21 -13.12 49.16
N GLU A 753 -12.96 -13.54 50.19
CA GLU A 753 -13.84 -14.71 50.15
C GLU A 753 -15.30 -14.27 49.97
N SER A 754 -15.68 -13.93 48.74
CA SER A 754 -17.09 -13.86 48.25
C SER A 754 -17.08 -13.64 46.74
N GLY A 755 -17.20 -14.72 45.96
CA GLY A 755 -17.47 -14.71 44.52
C GLY A 755 -16.27 -14.99 43.63
#